data_AF-A0A101FXI3-F1
#
_entry.id   AF-A0A101FXI3-F1
#
_cell.length_a   1.000
_cell.length_b   1.000
_cell.length_c   1.000
_cell.angle_alpha   90.00
_cell.angle_beta   90.00
_cell.angle_gamma   90.00
#
_symmetry.space_group_name_H-M   'P 1'
#
loop_
_entity.id
_entity.type
_entity.pdbx_description
1 polymer ?
#
loop_
_entity_poly.entity_id
_entity_poly.type
_entity_poly.pdbx_seq_one_letter_code
_entity_poly.pdbx_strand_id
1 'polypeptide(L)'
;MSFSDSPHPSLQITDKQVRKVEPESEKRLAAGLFILSLAVYLLTRLIRLPDFPIFFFTDEAIQTQHAADLITNGFRDPQGFFLPTFFENGGQYNLSLSVYAQVIPTLLFGKSVWVTRATSAVLSLFAPFFLGLIQRDHLKRRLWWTVPLLLAVTPAWFLHSRTAFETVLMASMVAPFLYYYLSYRQGNLNKLYPALIFGALAFYAYSPGQVIVVLTGLCLLVADARYHWQHKKTTLLGLVLLCLLAIPYLRFMLTHENELLQHLSLLNSYWVKNIPLTEKLAAFMVRYLKGFNPFYWFYPRPSILERLAPNITLPTWLFSNQFDLDRHTMKAYGHILWMTFPFFISGLLHTIKRFKDPVHRVLLIALLAAPSGAAIVDWGITRGLVFILPAALLIAVGFDKLYTWIILRWQIKSLTLVALTFFLLSLSSFWMLSDALVNGPTWYTDYGLTGMQYGAQQVFSRAVEIARSQPNTKVLVSSTWANGSDVFLRYFGDEIPNLEMGNINAYGLSYKPLDAHTLFIMTEEDLAWIAESGKFTDVRIEETLLYPDGSTGFYFVRLAYVPNIKEILAVEREARQTLRSEDILWQGENVRVAYPELDINEIQAAFDGDPTSLIRTLEANPLKLVVTFSTQTPINSVTLRIGGTPTHITISAVSGGDQRQKITRQVGSSATTRDITLKFGTTLSIDQLEIEIVNPHDGEIAHVHLWEVSFE
;
A
#
# COMPACT_ATOMS: atom_id res chain seq x y z
N MET A 1 47.49 -63.12 -6.35
CA MET A 1 46.68 -61.97 -5.88
C MET A 1 47.36 -60.69 -6.37
N SER A 2 46.78 -60.04 -7.37
CA SER A 2 47.23 -58.75 -7.91
C SER A 2 45.97 -58.02 -8.34
N PHE A 3 45.51 -57.07 -7.52
CA PHE A 3 44.38 -56.22 -7.86
C PHE A 3 44.88 -55.05 -8.70
N SER A 4 44.39 -54.95 -9.93
CA SER A 4 44.57 -53.79 -10.80
C SER A 4 43.53 -52.73 -10.46
N ASP A 5 43.99 -51.55 -10.08
CA ASP A 5 43.16 -50.34 -10.01
C ASP A 5 42.66 -49.96 -11.40
N SER A 6 41.34 -49.83 -11.53
CA SER A 6 40.66 -49.24 -12.67
C SER A 6 40.11 -47.88 -12.24
N PRO A 7 40.39 -46.77 -12.96
CA PRO A 7 39.85 -45.48 -12.59
C PRO A 7 38.38 -45.38 -13.00
N HIS A 8 37.50 -45.11 -12.04
CA HIS A 8 36.12 -44.70 -12.29
C HIS A 8 36.09 -43.43 -13.17
N PRO A 9 35.31 -43.39 -14.26
CA PRO A 9 35.17 -42.17 -15.04
C PRO A 9 34.27 -41.19 -14.27
N SER A 10 34.86 -40.09 -13.81
CA SER A 10 34.12 -38.93 -13.32
C SER A 10 33.30 -38.35 -14.49
N LEU A 11 31.98 -38.51 -14.42
CA LEU A 11 31.00 -37.86 -15.31
C LEU A 11 31.02 -36.33 -15.09
N GLN A 12 32.03 -35.65 -15.63
CA GLN A 12 31.96 -34.22 -15.88
C GLN A 12 31.07 -33.99 -17.10
N ILE A 13 29.76 -33.82 -16.85
CA ILE A 13 28.81 -33.33 -17.83
C ILE A 13 29.19 -31.88 -18.14
N THR A 14 29.95 -31.68 -19.20
CA THR A 14 30.20 -30.35 -19.75
C THR A 14 28.98 -29.93 -20.57
N ASP A 15 28.50 -28.70 -20.35
CA ASP A 15 27.36 -28.03 -21.00
C ASP A 15 27.36 -28.05 -22.55
N LYS A 16 28.43 -28.60 -23.16
CA LYS A 16 28.60 -28.71 -24.62
C LYS A 16 27.89 -29.92 -25.23
N GLN A 17 27.63 -31.01 -24.50
CA GLN A 17 27.04 -32.22 -25.10
C GLN A 17 25.50 -32.16 -25.30
N VAL A 18 24.82 -31.13 -24.77
CA VAL A 18 23.36 -30.95 -24.92
C VAL A 18 22.98 -30.07 -26.13
N ARG A 19 23.95 -29.41 -26.79
CA ARG A 19 23.70 -28.56 -27.97
C ARG A 19 23.58 -29.38 -29.27
N LYS A 20 22.63 -30.31 -29.36
CA LYS A 20 22.05 -30.68 -30.66
C LYS A 20 20.99 -29.63 -31.00
N VAL A 21 20.99 -29.13 -32.23
CA VAL A 21 19.95 -28.25 -32.76
C VAL A 21 18.60 -28.94 -32.50
N GLU A 22 17.77 -28.37 -31.63
CA GLU A 22 16.44 -28.92 -31.35
C GLU A 22 15.66 -29.04 -32.66
N PRO A 23 15.05 -30.21 -32.96
CA PRO A 23 14.19 -30.39 -34.12
C PRO A 23 13.12 -29.30 -34.18
N GLU A 24 12.77 -28.84 -35.38
CA GLU A 24 11.80 -27.74 -35.54
C GLU A 24 10.42 -28.05 -34.93
N SER A 25 10.04 -29.34 -34.88
CA SER A 25 8.86 -29.82 -34.18
C SER A 25 8.88 -29.55 -32.66
N GLU A 26 10.04 -29.65 -32.01
CA GLU A 26 10.18 -29.35 -30.58
C GLU A 26 10.04 -27.86 -30.30
N LYS A 27 10.55 -27.00 -31.20
CA LYS A 27 10.38 -25.55 -31.11
C LYS A 27 8.92 -25.14 -31.27
N ARG A 28 8.21 -25.73 -32.24
CA ARG A 28 6.77 -25.49 -32.45
C ARG A 28 5.95 -25.94 -31.25
N LEU A 29 6.27 -27.10 -30.66
CA LEU A 29 5.62 -27.58 -29.44
C LEU A 29 5.84 -26.62 -28.27
N ALA A 30 7.07 -26.19 -28.01
CA ALA A 30 7.37 -25.26 -26.92
C ALA A 30 6.66 -23.91 -27.09
N ALA A 31 6.57 -23.40 -28.31
CA ALA A 31 5.81 -22.18 -28.61
C ALA A 31 4.30 -22.37 -28.38
N GLY A 32 3.72 -23.50 -28.81
CA GLY A 32 2.32 -23.83 -28.54
C GLY A 32 2.03 -23.95 -27.04
N LEU A 33 2.89 -24.63 -26.29
CA LEU A 33 2.79 -24.73 -24.84
C LEU A 33 2.89 -23.37 -24.16
N PHE A 34 3.77 -22.48 -24.62
CA PHE A 34 3.88 -21.14 -24.07
C PHE A 34 2.59 -20.34 -24.23
N ILE A 35 1.96 -20.39 -25.42
CA ILE A 35 0.67 -19.73 -25.67
C ILE A 35 -0.41 -20.31 -24.75
N LEU A 36 -0.48 -21.64 -24.64
CA LEU A 36 -1.42 -22.30 -23.73
C LEU A 36 -1.16 -21.95 -22.26
N SER A 37 0.10 -21.85 -21.85
CA SER A 37 0.49 -21.44 -20.50
C SER A 37 0.07 -19.99 -20.18
N LEU A 38 0.17 -19.08 -21.15
CA LEU A 38 -0.35 -17.72 -21.01
C LEU A 38 -1.89 -17.70 -20.96
N ALA A 39 -2.56 -18.56 -21.73
CA ALA A 39 -4.01 -18.70 -21.66
C ALA A 39 -4.47 -19.21 -20.29
N VAL A 40 -3.81 -20.24 -19.73
CA VAL A 40 -4.08 -20.73 -18.36
C VAL A 40 -3.83 -19.61 -17.33
N TYR A 41 -2.73 -18.88 -17.46
CA TYR A 41 -2.45 -17.72 -16.60
C TYR A 41 -3.60 -16.72 -16.66
N LEU A 42 -4.04 -16.30 -17.85
CA LEU A 42 -5.08 -15.30 -18.00
C LEU A 42 -6.45 -15.78 -17.50
N LEU A 43 -6.85 -17.00 -17.87
CA LEU A 43 -8.11 -17.60 -17.43
C LEU A 43 -8.21 -17.66 -15.91
N THR A 44 -7.13 -18.07 -15.24
CA THR A 44 -7.11 -18.15 -13.77
C THR A 44 -7.19 -16.79 -13.09
N ARG A 45 -6.93 -15.68 -13.79
CA ARG A 45 -7.15 -14.32 -13.28
C ARG A 45 -8.56 -13.82 -13.61
N LEU A 46 -9.08 -14.06 -14.81
CA LEU A 46 -10.34 -13.45 -15.25
C LEU A 46 -11.60 -14.17 -14.75
N ILE A 47 -11.53 -15.47 -14.45
CA ILE A 47 -12.69 -16.23 -13.95
C ILE A 47 -13.10 -15.70 -12.57
N ARG A 48 -14.39 -15.33 -12.44
CA ARG A 48 -15.03 -14.86 -11.20
C ARG A 48 -14.20 -13.75 -10.51
N LEU A 49 -13.69 -12.80 -11.29
CA LEU A 49 -12.78 -11.75 -10.82
C LEU A 49 -13.34 -10.83 -9.71
N PRO A 50 -14.64 -10.47 -9.70
CA PRO A 50 -15.25 -9.75 -8.58
C PRO A 50 -15.34 -10.59 -7.31
N ASP A 51 -15.44 -11.91 -7.42
CA ASP A 51 -15.69 -12.81 -6.29
C ASP A 51 -14.42 -13.12 -5.48
N PHE A 52 -13.23 -13.00 -6.09
CA PHE A 52 -11.96 -13.15 -5.38
C PHE A 52 -10.85 -12.24 -5.94
N PRO A 53 -10.14 -11.47 -5.10
CA PRO A 53 -10.28 -11.38 -3.63
C PRO A 53 -11.64 -10.86 -3.19
N ILE A 54 -12.12 -11.29 -2.01
CA ILE A 54 -13.48 -10.98 -1.55
C ILE A 54 -13.70 -9.50 -1.22
N PHE A 55 -12.65 -8.81 -0.79
CA PHE A 55 -12.68 -7.37 -0.55
C PHE A 55 -12.54 -6.65 -1.89
N PHE A 56 -13.05 -5.43 -2.00
CA PHE A 56 -12.70 -4.49 -3.06
C PHE A 56 -12.20 -3.22 -2.40
N PHE A 57 -10.89 -2.97 -2.48
CA PHE A 57 -10.24 -1.97 -1.63
C PHE A 57 -10.33 -0.55 -2.20
N THR A 58 -10.25 0.47 -1.34
CA THR A 58 -10.33 1.87 -1.78
C THR A 58 -9.20 2.22 -2.75
N ASP A 59 -7.98 1.70 -2.54
CA ASP A 59 -6.85 1.88 -3.48
C ASP A 59 -7.11 1.25 -4.87
N GLU A 60 -8.04 0.30 -5.00
CA GLU A 60 -8.49 -0.20 -6.30
C GLU A 60 -9.53 0.75 -6.91
N ALA A 61 -10.51 1.18 -6.11
CA ALA A 61 -11.63 2.02 -6.56
C ALA A 61 -11.15 3.40 -7.03
N ILE A 62 -10.23 4.02 -6.29
CA ILE A 62 -9.76 5.39 -6.53
C ILE A 62 -9.07 5.54 -7.89
N GLN A 63 -8.40 4.48 -8.37
CA GLN A 63 -7.69 4.53 -9.66
C GLN A 63 -8.67 4.71 -10.83
N THR A 64 -9.73 3.92 -10.81
CA THR A 64 -10.79 3.98 -11.81
C THR A 64 -11.67 5.21 -11.60
N GLN A 65 -11.87 5.66 -10.35
CA GLN A 65 -12.57 6.91 -10.07
C GLN A 65 -11.82 8.12 -10.64
N HIS A 66 -10.50 8.22 -10.42
CA HIS A 66 -9.69 9.29 -11.03
C HIS A 66 -9.65 9.20 -12.55
N ALA A 67 -9.70 7.98 -13.12
CA ALA A 67 -9.81 7.82 -14.56
C ALA A 67 -11.15 8.40 -15.08
N ALA A 68 -12.25 8.15 -14.38
CA ALA A 68 -13.55 8.77 -14.67
C ALA A 68 -13.50 10.30 -14.50
N ASP A 69 -12.87 10.80 -13.43
CA ASP A 69 -12.74 12.23 -13.18
C ASP A 69 -11.93 12.93 -14.29
N LEU A 70 -10.83 12.33 -14.74
CA LEU A 70 -10.05 12.82 -15.88
C LEU A 70 -10.89 12.94 -17.15
N ILE A 71 -11.70 11.92 -17.45
CA ILE A 71 -12.56 11.92 -18.63
C ILE A 71 -13.54 13.09 -18.55
N THR A 72 -14.21 13.25 -17.40
CA THR A 72 -15.20 14.30 -17.15
C THR A 72 -14.58 15.70 -17.19
N ASN A 73 -13.36 15.86 -16.66
CA ASN A 73 -12.69 17.16 -16.53
C ASN A 73 -11.80 17.53 -17.74
N GLY A 74 -11.92 16.82 -18.86
CA GLY A 74 -11.12 17.09 -20.07
C GLY A 74 -9.62 16.90 -19.84
N PHE A 75 -9.25 15.81 -19.15
CA PHE A 75 -7.91 15.38 -18.77
C PHE A 75 -7.15 16.35 -17.86
N ARG A 76 -7.89 17.05 -16.99
CA ARG A 76 -7.34 17.92 -15.95
C ARG A 76 -7.68 17.40 -14.56
N ASP A 77 -6.77 17.63 -13.62
CA ASP A 77 -7.03 17.41 -12.20
C ASP A 77 -7.90 18.54 -11.60
N PRO A 78 -8.34 18.43 -10.34
CA PRO A 78 -9.12 19.46 -9.67
C PRO A 78 -8.42 20.84 -9.59
N GLN A 79 -7.09 20.87 -9.68
CA GLN A 79 -6.28 22.09 -9.69
C GLN A 79 -6.10 22.68 -11.11
N GLY A 80 -6.63 22.01 -12.14
CA GLY A 80 -6.59 22.44 -13.53
C GLY A 80 -5.35 22.02 -14.32
N PHE A 81 -4.45 21.21 -13.76
CA PHE A 81 -3.26 20.72 -14.45
C PHE A 81 -3.65 19.67 -15.50
N PHE A 82 -3.23 19.92 -16.74
CA PHE A 82 -3.42 18.98 -17.84
C PHE A 82 -2.43 17.81 -17.75
N LEU A 83 -2.96 16.58 -17.81
CA LEU A 83 -2.19 15.34 -17.66
C LEU A 83 -1.31 15.38 -16.41
N PRO A 84 -1.92 15.36 -15.20
CA PRO A 84 -1.17 15.40 -13.94
C PRO A 84 -0.20 14.21 -13.87
N THR A 85 0.99 14.46 -13.31
CA THR A 85 2.02 13.41 -13.21
C THR A 85 1.59 12.34 -12.20
N PHE A 86 1.06 12.75 -11.04
CA PHE A 86 0.53 11.88 -10.02
C PHE A 86 -0.88 12.33 -9.59
N PHE A 87 -1.65 11.40 -9.05
CA PHE A 87 -2.98 11.62 -8.49
C PHE A 87 -2.97 11.30 -7.00
N GLU A 88 -3.86 11.97 -6.28
CA GLU A 88 -4.01 11.83 -4.84
C GLU A 88 -4.70 10.51 -4.46
N ASN A 89 -4.21 9.86 -3.42
CA ASN A 89 -4.80 8.70 -2.78
C ASN A 89 -4.64 8.83 -1.26
N GLY A 90 -5.74 9.01 -0.55
CA GLY A 90 -5.72 9.14 0.91
C GLY A 90 -4.82 10.26 1.44
N GLY A 91 -4.82 11.43 0.78
CA GLY A 91 -3.98 12.57 1.18
C GLY A 91 -2.54 12.53 0.65
N GLN A 92 -2.21 11.63 -0.28
CA GLN A 92 -0.86 11.48 -0.84
C GLN A 92 -0.87 11.39 -2.36
N TYR A 93 0.03 12.10 -3.04
CA TYR A 93 0.27 11.89 -4.47
C TYR A 93 1.13 10.63 -4.72
N ASN A 94 0.50 9.52 -5.09
CA ASN A 94 1.21 8.24 -5.26
C ASN A 94 0.72 7.37 -6.44
N LEU A 95 -0.38 7.75 -7.11
CA LEU A 95 -0.92 7.04 -8.27
C LEU A 95 -0.51 7.74 -9.56
N SER A 96 -0.29 6.99 -10.66
CA SER A 96 -0.04 7.60 -11.97
C SER A 96 -0.38 6.63 -13.11
N LEU A 97 0.55 5.76 -13.52
CA LEU A 97 0.31 4.83 -14.65
C LEU A 97 -0.94 3.97 -14.43
N SER A 98 -1.22 3.63 -13.16
CA SER A 98 -2.41 2.91 -12.73
C SER A 98 -3.72 3.60 -13.11
N VAL A 99 -3.82 4.92 -12.92
CA VAL A 99 -5.00 5.72 -13.32
C VAL A 99 -5.12 5.78 -14.84
N TYR A 100 -4.02 6.11 -15.54
CA TYR A 100 -4.02 6.21 -17.00
C TYR A 100 -4.37 4.89 -17.69
N ALA A 101 -3.98 3.76 -17.11
CA ALA A 101 -4.33 2.43 -17.60
C ALA A 101 -5.85 2.17 -17.57
N GLN A 102 -6.59 2.77 -16.63
CA GLN A 102 -8.04 2.59 -16.50
C GLN A 102 -8.85 3.47 -17.46
N VAL A 103 -8.29 4.57 -17.99
CA VAL A 103 -9.03 5.54 -18.83
C VAL A 103 -9.77 4.89 -20.00
N ILE A 104 -9.09 4.08 -20.82
CA ILE A 104 -9.71 3.44 -22.00
C ILE A 104 -10.76 2.40 -21.56
N PRO A 105 -10.48 1.47 -20.63
CA PRO A 105 -11.48 0.56 -20.09
C PRO A 105 -12.72 1.27 -19.51
N THR A 106 -12.52 2.34 -18.72
CA THR A 106 -13.62 3.12 -18.13
C THR A 106 -14.46 3.81 -19.20
N LEU A 107 -13.85 4.37 -20.26
CA LEU A 107 -14.58 4.95 -21.39
C LEU A 107 -15.46 3.93 -22.13
N LEU A 108 -14.96 2.70 -22.29
CA LEU A 108 -15.64 1.67 -23.09
C LEU A 108 -16.70 0.89 -22.32
N PHE A 109 -16.47 0.64 -21.03
CA PHE A 109 -17.27 -0.29 -20.23
C PHE A 109 -17.85 0.32 -18.95
N GLY A 110 -17.53 1.57 -18.62
CA GLY A 110 -17.92 2.22 -17.37
C GLY A 110 -17.16 1.69 -16.15
N LYS A 111 -17.56 2.17 -14.96
CA LYS A 111 -16.99 1.74 -13.68
C LYS A 111 -17.63 0.42 -13.25
N SER A 112 -16.81 -0.60 -12.97
CA SER A 112 -17.24 -1.80 -12.27
C SER A 112 -16.04 -2.53 -11.69
N VAL A 113 -16.24 -3.30 -10.61
CA VAL A 113 -15.16 -4.09 -9.97
C VAL A 113 -14.48 -4.99 -11.00
N TRP A 114 -15.26 -5.60 -11.90
CA TRP A 114 -14.72 -6.45 -12.96
C TRP A 114 -13.80 -5.68 -13.90
N VAL A 115 -14.23 -4.52 -14.42
CA VAL A 115 -13.43 -3.71 -15.36
C VAL A 115 -12.13 -3.26 -14.71
N THR A 116 -12.23 -2.69 -13.50
CA THR A 116 -11.07 -2.19 -12.73
C THR A 116 -10.00 -3.28 -12.55
N ARG A 117 -10.41 -4.48 -12.13
CA ARG A 117 -9.48 -5.61 -11.93
C ARG A 117 -9.03 -6.24 -13.24
N ALA A 118 -9.90 -6.33 -14.25
CA ALA A 118 -9.56 -6.96 -15.53
C ALA A 118 -8.46 -6.18 -16.26
N THR A 119 -8.48 -4.85 -16.18
CA THR A 119 -7.39 -3.99 -16.69
C THR A 119 -6.05 -4.39 -16.09
N SER A 120 -5.97 -4.50 -14.76
CA SER A 120 -4.75 -4.92 -14.05
C SER A 120 -4.35 -6.35 -14.40
N ALA A 121 -5.31 -7.29 -14.44
CA ALA A 121 -5.06 -8.68 -14.80
C ALA A 121 -4.47 -8.83 -16.21
N VAL A 122 -4.98 -8.07 -17.18
CA VAL A 122 -4.45 -8.05 -18.56
C VAL A 122 -3.06 -7.43 -18.60
N LEU A 123 -2.83 -6.29 -17.92
CA LEU A 123 -1.50 -5.68 -17.86
C LEU A 123 -0.48 -6.56 -17.13
N SER A 124 -0.94 -7.40 -16.20
CA SER A 124 -0.08 -8.37 -15.53
C SER A 124 0.52 -9.41 -16.48
N LEU A 125 -0.05 -9.63 -17.67
CA LEU A 125 0.48 -10.56 -18.70
C LEU A 125 1.89 -10.18 -19.19
N PHE A 126 2.28 -8.91 -19.06
CA PHE A 126 3.65 -8.49 -19.40
C PHE A 126 4.68 -9.28 -18.59
N ALA A 127 4.42 -9.56 -17.30
CA ALA A 127 5.33 -10.35 -16.48
C ALA A 127 5.57 -11.78 -17.03
N PRO A 128 4.59 -12.70 -17.06
CA PRO A 128 4.82 -14.06 -17.52
C PRO A 128 5.29 -14.12 -18.98
N PHE A 129 4.83 -13.19 -19.83
CA PHE A 129 5.27 -13.12 -21.22
C PHE A 129 6.77 -12.82 -21.31
N PHE A 130 7.22 -11.68 -20.76
CA PHE A 130 8.62 -11.27 -20.87
C PHE A 130 9.56 -12.15 -20.04
N LEU A 131 9.14 -12.68 -18.89
CA LEU A 131 9.94 -13.66 -18.16
C LEU A 131 10.13 -14.96 -18.96
N GLY A 132 9.08 -15.45 -19.64
CA GLY A 132 9.21 -16.57 -20.57
C GLY A 132 10.19 -16.28 -21.71
N LEU A 133 10.14 -15.06 -22.27
CA LEU A 133 11.11 -14.64 -23.29
C LEU A 133 12.54 -14.52 -22.75
N ILE A 134 12.75 -14.04 -21.53
CA ILE A 134 14.09 -14.04 -20.88
C ILE A 134 14.61 -15.47 -20.77
N GLN A 135 13.77 -16.40 -20.34
CA GLN A 135 14.10 -17.80 -20.19
C GLN A 135 14.47 -18.46 -21.53
N ARG A 136 13.80 -18.08 -22.62
CA ARG A 136 14.03 -18.57 -23.99
C ARG A 136 15.24 -17.94 -24.67
N ASP A 137 15.28 -16.62 -24.73
CA ASP A 137 16.20 -15.86 -25.59
C ASP A 137 17.56 -15.67 -24.91
N HIS A 138 17.57 -15.42 -23.59
CA HIS A 138 18.78 -15.05 -22.86
C HIS A 138 19.34 -16.23 -22.05
N LEU A 139 18.50 -16.95 -21.31
CA LEU A 139 18.92 -18.12 -20.54
C LEU A 139 18.93 -19.42 -21.36
N LYS A 140 18.32 -19.42 -22.56
CA LYS A 140 18.34 -20.52 -23.54
C LYS A 140 17.90 -21.86 -22.95
N ARG A 141 16.81 -21.85 -22.17
CA ARG A 141 16.26 -23.07 -21.54
C ARG A 141 15.16 -23.68 -22.37
N ARG A 142 15.11 -25.01 -22.37
CA ARG A 142 14.12 -25.79 -23.12
C ARG A 142 12.70 -25.62 -22.57
N LEU A 143 12.58 -25.54 -21.24
CA LEU A 143 11.29 -25.44 -20.55
C LEU A 143 10.84 -23.99 -20.33
N TRP A 144 11.23 -23.05 -21.20
CA TRP A 144 10.89 -21.64 -21.04
C TRP A 144 9.37 -21.36 -20.95
N TRP A 145 8.54 -22.22 -21.55
CA TRP A 145 7.08 -22.17 -21.48
C TRP A 145 6.50 -22.45 -20.08
N THR A 146 7.29 -23.01 -19.14
CA THR A 146 6.85 -23.25 -17.76
C THR A 146 6.76 -21.98 -16.92
N VAL A 147 7.47 -20.91 -17.30
CA VAL A 147 7.55 -19.67 -16.51
C VAL A 147 6.18 -19.03 -16.29
N PRO A 148 5.30 -18.86 -17.30
CA PRO A 148 3.94 -18.39 -17.07
C PRO A 148 3.15 -19.24 -16.07
N LEU A 149 3.30 -20.56 -16.10
CA LEU A 149 2.59 -21.45 -15.18
C LEU A 149 3.18 -21.41 -13.76
N LEU A 150 4.50 -21.31 -13.61
CA LEU A 150 5.16 -21.13 -12.31
C LEU A 150 4.71 -19.82 -11.65
N LEU A 151 4.62 -18.75 -12.43
CA LEU A 151 4.06 -17.48 -11.95
C LEU A 151 2.55 -17.61 -11.70
N ALA A 152 1.84 -18.40 -12.52
CA ALA A 152 0.41 -18.64 -12.34
C ALA A 152 0.09 -19.27 -10.99
N VAL A 153 0.91 -20.25 -10.56
CA VAL A 153 0.78 -20.96 -9.28
C VAL A 153 1.48 -20.27 -8.10
N THR A 154 2.04 -19.07 -8.28
CA THR A 154 2.67 -18.32 -7.18
C THR A 154 1.59 -17.57 -6.38
N PRO A 155 1.32 -17.90 -5.10
CA PRO A 155 0.14 -17.42 -4.38
C PRO A 155 0.05 -15.90 -4.26
N ALA A 156 1.12 -15.22 -3.84
CA ALA A 156 1.10 -13.75 -3.74
C ALA A 156 0.90 -13.08 -5.10
N TRP A 157 1.49 -13.62 -6.16
CA TRP A 157 1.27 -13.12 -7.51
C TRP A 157 -0.16 -13.38 -7.97
N PHE A 158 -0.71 -14.57 -7.71
CA PHE A 158 -2.11 -14.91 -8.03
C PHE A 158 -3.09 -13.95 -7.36
N LEU A 159 -2.93 -13.69 -6.05
CA LEU A 159 -3.76 -12.74 -5.32
C LEU A 159 -3.68 -11.33 -5.92
N HIS A 160 -2.47 -10.77 -6.02
CA HIS A 160 -2.30 -9.38 -6.42
C HIS A 160 -2.54 -9.13 -7.91
N SER A 161 -2.30 -10.10 -8.80
CA SER A 161 -2.67 -10.00 -10.23
C SER A 161 -4.17 -10.07 -10.49
N ARG A 162 -4.99 -10.37 -9.46
CA ARG A 162 -6.45 -10.27 -9.48
C ARG A 162 -6.96 -8.97 -8.81
N THR A 163 -6.07 -8.15 -8.25
CA THR A 163 -6.39 -6.82 -7.73
C THR A 163 -6.00 -5.74 -8.72
N ALA A 164 -6.54 -4.54 -8.57
CA ALA A 164 -6.10 -3.36 -9.30
C ALA A 164 -4.95 -2.61 -8.62
N PHE A 165 -4.24 -3.17 -7.64
CA PHE A 165 -3.13 -2.46 -6.99
C PHE A 165 -1.97 -2.15 -7.94
N GLU A 166 -1.34 -1.00 -7.73
CA GLU A 166 -0.26 -0.43 -8.52
C GLU A 166 1.01 -1.29 -8.48
N THR A 167 1.19 -2.07 -7.40
CA THR A 167 2.34 -2.96 -7.22
C THR A 167 2.46 -4.01 -8.31
N VAL A 168 1.36 -4.64 -8.74
CA VAL A 168 1.42 -5.66 -9.79
C VAL A 168 1.69 -5.03 -11.15
N LEU A 169 1.17 -3.83 -11.39
CA LEU A 169 1.45 -3.07 -12.60
C LEU A 169 2.94 -2.70 -12.68
N MET A 170 3.51 -2.16 -11.58
CA MET A 170 4.93 -1.85 -11.47
C MET A 170 5.79 -3.08 -11.74
N ALA A 171 5.54 -4.20 -11.05
CA ALA A 171 6.30 -5.43 -11.25
C ALA A 171 6.19 -5.94 -12.70
N SER A 172 5.00 -5.82 -13.30
CA SER A 172 4.78 -6.25 -14.68
C SER A 172 5.55 -5.42 -15.71
N MET A 173 5.84 -4.15 -15.42
CA MET A 173 6.70 -3.29 -16.25
C MET A 173 8.20 -3.55 -16.03
N VAL A 174 8.61 -4.09 -14.88
CA VAL A 174 10.01 -4.49 -14.64
C VAL A 174 10.44 -5.66 -15.54
N ALA A 175 9.55 -6.60 -15.85
CA ALA A 175 9.86 -7.74 -16.72
C ALA A 175 10.32 -7.35 -18.15
N PRO A 176 9.59 -6.52 -18.92
CA PRO A 176 10.06 -6.02 -20.21
C PRO A 176 11.29 -5.12 -20.08
N PHE A 177 11.42 -4.33 -19.02
CA PHE A 177 12.64 -3.55 -18.74
C PHE A 177 13.88 -4.46 -18.72
N LEU A 178 13.84 -5.55 -17.94
CA LEU A 178 14.93 -6.51 -17.86
C LEU A 178 15.17 -7.24 -19.20
N TYR A 179 14.11 -7.66 -19.90
CA TYR A 179 14.23 -8.32 -21.20
C TYR A 179 14.92 -7.45 -22.25
N TYR A 180 14.48 -6.19 -22.39
CA TYR A 180 15.07 -5.29 -23.38
C TYR A 180 16.49 -4.87 -22.98
N TYR A 181 16.78 -4.71 -21.68
CA TYR A 181 18.14 -4.47 -21.22
C TYR A 181 19.08 -5.65 -21.53
N LEU A 182 18.64 -6.89 -21.31
CA LEU A 182 19.39 -8.08 -21.67
C LEU A 182 19.62 -8.18 -23.19
N SER A 183 18.61 -7.83 -23.98
CA SER A 183 18.72 -7.76 -25.44
C SER A 183 19.74 -6.71 -25.88
N TYR A 184 19.77 -5.54 -25.23
CA TYR A 184 20.80 -4.52 -25.42
C TYR A 184 22.18 -5.08 -25.12
N ARG A 185 22.35 -5.77 -23.99
CA ARG A 185 23.64 -6.36 -23.59
C ARG A 185 24.14 -7.47 -24.51
N GLN A 186 23.25 -8.10 -25.27
CA GLN A 186 23.59 -9.13 -26.25
C GLN A 186 23.82 -8.58 -27.68
N GLY A 187 23.91 -7.25 -27.85
CA GLY A 187 24.31 -6.61 -29.11
C GLY A 187 23.18 -5.91 -29.86
N ASN A 188 21.92 -6.06 -29.46
CA ASN A 188 20.80 -5.33 -30.08
C ASN A 188 20.69 -3.92 -29.49
N LEU A 189 21.60 -3.03 -29.90
CA LEU A 189 21.82 -1.71 -29.28
C LEU A 189 20.53 -0.88 -29.13
N ASN A 190 19.63 -0.91 -30.11
CA ASN A 190 18.37 -0.15 -30.09
C ASN A 190 17.38 -0.62 -29.00
N LYS A 191 17.62 -1.77 -28.36
CA LYS A 191 16.78 -2.26 -27.26
C LYS A 191 17.04 -1.52 -25.93
N LEU A 192 18.05 -0.65 -25.86
CA LEU A 192 18.22 0.25 -24.71
C LEU A 192 17.00 1.18 -24.55
N TYR A 193 16.45 1.71 -25.64
CA TYR A 193 15.34 2.66 -25.59
C TYR A 193 14.04 2.08 -25.01
N PRO A 194 13.51 0.93 -25.48
CA PRO A 194 12.37 0.31 -24.83
C PRO A 194 12.68 -0.13 -23.39
N ALA A 195 13.92 -0.52 -23.06
CA ALA A 195 14.28 -0.79 -21.67
C ALA A 195 14.07 0.46 -20.79
N LEU A 196 14.52 1.62 -21.23
CA LEU A 196 14.32 2.89 -20.51
C LEU A 196 12.84 3.28 -20.42
N ILE A 197 12.05 3.08 -21.47
CA ILE A 197 10.60 3.34 -21.46
C ILE A 197 9.90 2.46 -20.42
N PHE A 198 10.16 1.14 -20.42
CA PHE A 198 9.55 0.24 -19.44
C PHE A 198 10.06 0.47 -18.02
N GLY A 199 11.33 0.88 -17.86
CA GLY A 199 11.85 1.35 -16.58
C GLY A 199 11.10 2.59 -16.08
N ALA A 200 10.85 3.58 -16.95
CA ALA A 200 10.06 4.74 -16.59
C ALA A 200 8.59 4.38 -16.28
N LEU A 201 7.97 3.48 -17.04
CA LEU A 201 6.62 2.99 -16.72
C LEU A 201 6.57 2.32 -15.35
N ALA A 202 7.57 1.52 -14.98
CA ALA A 202 7.68 0.95 -13.64
C ALA A 202 7.91 2.03 -12.55
N PHE A 203 8.72 3.06 -12.85
CA PHE A 203 8.95 4.21 -11.96
C PHE A 203 7.66 4.98 -11.65
N TYR A 204 6.84 5.26 -12.68
CA TYR A 204 5.56 5.97 -12.53
C TYR A 204 4.40 5.05 -12.13
N ALA A 205 4.61 3.74 -12.00
CA ALA A 205 3.53 2.85 -11.58
C ALA A 205 3.30 2.91 -10.07
N TYR A 206 4.36 2.85 -9.28
CA TYR A 206 4.25 2.69 -7.82
C TYR A 206 5.46 3.28 -7.09
N SER A 207 5.24 3.93 -5.95
CA SER A 207 6.28 4.69 -5.22
C SER A 207 7.52 3.85 -4.84
N PRO A 208 7.41 2.65 -4.21
CA PRO A 208 8.56 1.74 -4.03
C PRO A 208 9.28 1.36 -5.32
N GLY A 209 8.56 1.31 -6.46
CA GLY A 209 9.12 1.06 -7.78
C GLY A 209 10.17 2.10 -8.20
N GLN A 210 10.03 3.35 -7.75
CA GLN A 210 11.00 4.41 -8.06
C GLN A 210 12.39 4.04 -7.55
N VAL A 211 12.50 3.65 -6.28
CA VAL A 211 13.77 3.24 -5.65
C VAL A 211 14.33 1.98 -6.33
N ILE A 212 13.48 1.00 -6.58
CA ILE A 212 13.87 -0.30 -7.15
C ILE A 212 14.43 -0.12 -8.56
N VAL A 213 13.73 0.63 -9.43
CA VAL A 213 14.16 0.86 -10.81
C VAL A 213 15.42 1.71 -10.87
N VAL A 214 15.50 2.78 -10.07
CA VAL A 214 16.69 3.64 -10.02
C VAL A 214 17.91 2.85 -9.54
N LEU A 215 17.78 2.08 -8.45
CA LEU A 215 18.89 1.25 -7.95
C LEU A 215 19.28 0.16 -8.96
N THR A 216 18.31 -0.49 -9.60
CA THR A 216 18.57 -1.47 -10.66
C THR A 216 19.34 -0.80 -11.81
N GLY A 217 18.86 0.35 -12.30
CA GLY A 217 19.51 1.11 -13.38
C GLY A 217 20.94 1.54 -13.04
N LEU A 218 21.17 2.04 -11.82
CA LEU A 218 22.51 2.42 -11.35
C LEU A 218 23.46 1.21 -11.26
N CYS A 219 23.00 0.10 -10.68
CA CYS A 219 23.77 -1.13 -10.62
C CYS A 219 24.13 -1.64 -12.03
N LEU A 220 23.20 -1.57 -12.98
CA LEU A 220 23.43 -1.94 -14.37
C LEU A 220 24.43 -1.00 -15.05
N LEU A 221 24.27 0.32 -14.88
CA LEU A 221 25.19 1.34 -15.41
C LEU A 221 26.63 1.10 -14.93
N VAL A 222 26.81 0.79 -13.65
CA VAL A 222 28.13 0.49 -13.06
C VAL A 222 28.66 -0.86 -13.55
N ALA A 223 27.85 -1.92 -13.47
CA ALA A 223 28.26 -3.28 -13.84
C ALA A 223 28.61 -3.41 -15.33
N ASP A 224 28.01 -2.59 -16.18
CA ASP A 224 28.18 -2.58 -17.63
C ASP A 224 28.84 -1.29 -18.15
N ALA A 225 29.49 -0.49 -17.30
CA ALA A 225 30.08 0.81 -17.65
C ALA A 225 30.98 0.76 -18.91
N ARG A 226 31.82 -0.28 -19.01
CA ARG A 226 32.69 -0.49 -20.19
C ARG A 226 31.89 -0.71 -21.47
N TYR A 227 30.77 -1.43 -21.39
CA TYR A 227 29.91 -1.70 -22.54
C TYR A 227 29.15 -0.44 -22.97
N HIS A 228 28.66 0.34 -22.02
CA HIS A 228 28.03 1.63 -22.30
C HIS A 228 29.00 2.61 -22.97
N TRP A 229 30.27 2.62 -22.54
CA TRP A 229 31.32 3.43 -23.13
C TRP A 229 31.66 3.02 -24.56
N GLN A 230 31.77 1.70 -24.82
CA GLN A 230 31.98 1.16 -26.17
C GLN A 230 30.87 1.57 -27.14
N HIS A 231 29.63 1.75 -26.64
CA HIS A 231 28.47 2.13 -27.43
C HIS A 231 27.96 3.55 -27.10
N LYS A 232 28.88 4.51 -26.92
CA LYS A 232 28.60 5.88 -26.48
C LYS A 232 27.47 6.60 -27.23
N LYS A 233 27.29 6.39 -28.54
CA LYS A 233 26.22 7.04 -29.31
C LYS A 233 24.83 6.57 -28.85
N THR A 234 24.65 5.26 -28.73
CA THR A 234 23.40 4.67 -28.23
C THR A 234 23.16 5.07 -26.77
N THR A 235 24.21 5.03 -25.95
CA THR A 235 24.13 5.43 -24.54
C THR A 235 23.76 6.92 -24.38
N LEU A 236 24.34 7.82 -25.19
CA LEU A 236 24.04 9.24 -25.17
C LEU A 236 22.58 9.52 -25.56
N LEU A 237 22.09 8.87 -26.63
CA LEU A 237 20.67 8.95 -27.00
C LEU A 237 19.76 8.36 -25.92
N GLY A 238 20.21 7.28 -25.27
CA GLY A 238 19.52 6.72 -24.11
C GLY A 238 19.45 7.71 -22.94
N LEU A 239 20.53 8.44 -22.66
CA LEU A 239 20.54 9.49 -21.63
C LEU A 239 19.57 10.62 -21.97
N VAL A 240 19.54 11.08 -23.22
CA VAL A 240 18.56 12.09 -23.69
C VAL A 240 17.13 11.59 -23.47
N LEU A 241 16.84 10.34 -23.83
CA LEU A 241 15.53 9.73 -23.59
C LEU A 241 15.22 9.63 -22.08
N LEU A 242 16.18 9.25 -21.25
CA LEU A 242 15.99 9.18 -19.80
C LEU A 242 15.67 10.57 -19.21
N CYS A 243 16.39 11.61 -19.65
CA CYS A 243 16.09 12.99 -19.26
C CYS A 243 14.67 13.40 -19.68
N LEU A 244 14.25 13.05 -20.90
CA LEU A 244 12.89 13.31 -21.40
C LEU A 244 11.83 12.60 -20.54
N LEU A 245 12.05 11.33 -20.21
CA LEU A 245 11.16 10.53 -19.36
C LEU A 245 11.10 11.03 -17.91
N ALA A 246 12.13 11.75 -17.44
CA ALA A 246 12.16 12.36 -16.11
C ALA A 246 11.44 13.72 -16.04
N ILE A 247 11.12 14.36 -17.18
CA ILE A 247 10.47 15.69 -17.19
C ILE A 247 9.16 15.74 -16.39
N PRO A 248 8.21 14.78 -16.53
CA PRO A 248 6.97 14.82 -15.76
C PRO A 248 7.21 14.77 -14.25
N TYR A 249 8.18 13.98 -13.80
CA TYR A 249 8.58 13.91 -12.40
C TYR A 249 9.24 15.21 -11.93
N LEU A 250 10.16 15.79 -12.72
CA LEU A 250 10.77 17.09 -12.42
C LEU A 250 9.73 18.20 -12.31
N ARG A 251 8.77 18.25 -13.25
CA ARG A 251 7.64 19.17 -13.20
C ARG A 251 6.87 19.00 -11.89
N PHE A 252 6.55 17.76 -11.50
CA PHE A 252 5.82 17.47 -10.27
C PHE A 252 6.58 17.94 -9.02
N MET A 253 7.87 17.62 -8.92
CA MET A 253 8.71 18.03 -7.79
C MET A 253 8.86 19.55 -7.66
N LEU A 254 8.81 20.29 -8.78
CA LEU A 254 8.87 21.75 -8.79
C LEU A 254 7.52 22.40 -8.44
N THR A 255 6.39 21.74 -8.70
CA THR A 255 5.06 22.28 -8.42
C THR A 255 4.48 21.84 -7.09
N HIS A 256 5.00 20.76 -6.50
CA HIS A 256 4.54 20.21 -5.22
C HIS A 256 5.72 20.07 -4.25
N GLU A 257 6.14 21.20 -3.68
CA GLU A 257 7.21 21.23 -2.67
C GLU A 257 6.79 20.43 -1.42
N ASN A 258 7.75 19.75 -0.77
CA ASN A 258 7.57 18.96 0.46
C ASN A 258 6.70 17.69 0.39
N GLU A 259 6.07 17.35 -0.73
CA GLU A 259 5.25 16.12 -0.86
C GLU A 259 6.00 14.84 -0.49
N LEU A 260 7.28 14.72 -0.86
CA LEU A 260 8.09 13.56 -0.49
C LEU A 260 8.26 13.44 1.03
N LEU A 261 8.47 14.56 1.72
CA LEU A 261 8.60 14.59 3.17
C LEU A 261 7.26 14.27 3.84
N GLN A 262 6.15 14.82 3.33
CA GLN A 262 4.81 14.54 3.81
C GLN A 262 4.45 13.06 3.64
N HIS A 263 4.69 12.49 2.46
CA HIS A 263 4.47 11.07 2.18
C HIS A 263 5.26 10.18 3.16
N LEU A 264 6.55 10.43 3.34
CA LEU A 264 7.38 9.64 4.26
C LEU A 264 6.95 9.80 5.73
N SER A 265 6.45 10.98 6.11
CA SER A 265 5.93 11.26 7.46
C SER A 265 4.63 10.51 7.72
N LEU A 266 3.69 10.54 6.76
CA LEU A 266 2.44 9.77 6.84
C LEU A 266 2.68 8.25 6.91
N LEU A 267 3.76 7.76 6.28
CA LEU A 267 4.17 6.37 6.37
C LEU A 267 5.01 6.05 7.62
N ASN A 268 5.22 7.01 8.54
CA ASN A 268 6.04 6.87 9.74
C ASN A 268 7.46 6.34 9.43
N SER A 269 8.05 6.81 8.33
CA SER A 269 9.38 6.38 7.90
C SER A 269 10.44 6.85 8.90
N TYR A 270 11.37 5.97 9.26
CA TYR A 270 12.52 6.34 10.08
C TYR A 270 13.45 7.37 9.41
N TRP A 271 13.32 7.61 8.09
CA TRP A 271 14.11 8.61 7.38
C TRP A 271 13.78 10.04 7.79
N VAL A 272 12.52 10.31 8.18
CA VAL A 272 12.08 11.65 8.61
C VAL A 272 12.25 11.87 10.10
N LYS A 273 12.52 10.82 10.88
CA LYS A 273 12.74 10.92 12.33
C LYS A 273 14.08 11.59 12.65
N ASN A 274 14.12 12.31 13.76
CA ASN A 274 15.34 12.95 14.28
C ASN A 274 16.24 11.94 15.02
N ILE A 275 16.72 10.94 14.30
CA ILE A 275 17.66 9.92 14.79
C ILE A 275 19.00 9.99 14.03
N PRO A 276 20.12 9.56 14.64
CA PRO A 276 21.43 9.55 13.99
C PRO A 276 21.44 8.81 12.64
N LEU A 277 22.26 9.28 11.69
CA LEU A 277 22.39 8.65 10.37
C LEU A 277 22.79 7.16 10.47
N THR A 278 23.62 6.80 11.45
CA THR A 278 24.02 5.41 11.70
C THR A 278 22.82 4.52 12.03
N GLU A 279 21.87 5.01 12.83
CA GLU A 279 20.63 4.30 13.15
C GLU A 279 19.71 4.20 11.93
N LYS A 280 19.61 5.26 11.11
CA LYS A 280 18.86 5.21 9.84
C LYS A 280 19.43 4.16 8.89
N LEU A 281 20.76 4.10 8.75
CA LEU A 281 21.42 3.10 7.91
C LEU A 281 21.26 1.68 8.46
N ALA A 282 21.36 1.49 9.78
CA ALA A 282 21.09 0.19 10.41
C ALA A 282 19.63 -0.24 10.20
N ALA A 283 18.68 0.68 10.40
CA ALA A 283 17.25 0.47 10.17
C ALA A 283 16.94 0.09 8.72
N PHE A 284 17.59 0.74 7.75
CA PHE A 284 17.52 0.40 6.33
C PHE A 284 18.06 -1.01 6.09
N MET A 285 19.25 -1.32 6.59
CA MET A 285 19.89 -2.62 6.37
C MET A 285 19.08 -3.78 6.96
N VAL A 286 18.52 -3.62 8.16
CA VAL A 286 17.66 -4.65 8.78
C VAL A 286 16.43 -4.90 7.89
N ARG A 287 15.73 -3.85 7.45
CA ARG A 287 14.54 -3.98 6.60
C ARG A 287 14.86 -4.55 5.21
N TYR A 288 15.98 -4.13 4.64
CA TYR A 288 16.48 -4.66 3.37
C TYR A 288 16.78 -6.16 3.46
N LEU A 289 17.44 -6.61 4.54
CA LEU A 289 17.76 -8.02 4.77
C LEU A 289 16.52 -8.90 5.04
N LYS A 290 15.46 -8.35 5.66
CA LYS A 290 14.16 -9.06 5.81
C LYS A 290 13.66 -9.56 4.45
N GLY A 291 13.89 -8.81 3.39
CA GLY A 291 13.45 -9.18 2.04
C GLY A 291 14.12 -10.42 1.44
N PHE A 292 15.20 -10.92 2.03
CA PHE A 292 15.85 -12.17 1.61
C PHE A 292 15.53 -13.36 2.52
N ASN A 293 14.67 -13.17 3.54
CA ASN A 293 14.30 -14.24 4.45
C ASN A 293 13.50 -15.33 3.69
N PRO A 294 14.02 -16.57 3.55
CA PRO A 294 13.32 -17.62 2.81
C PRO A 294 12.03 -18.06 3.51
N PHE A 295 11.92 -17.92 4.82
CA PHE A 295 10.70 -18.26 5.55
C PHE A 295 9.57 -17.28 5.24
N TYR A 296 9.90 -15.99 5.08
CA TYR A 296 8.94 -14.99 4.61
C TYR A 296 8.32 -15.43 3.27
N TRP A 297 9.15 -15.75 2.28
CA TRP A 297 8.70 -16.06 0.93
C TRP A 297 8.03 -17.41 0.78
N PHE A 298 8.62 -18.46 1.32
CA PHE A 298 8.26 -19.83 0.98
C PHE A 298 7.41 -20.52 2.05
N TYR A 299 7.49 -20.11 3.31
CA TYR A 299 6.83 -20.84 4.39
C TYR A 299 5.33 -20.50 4.47
N PRO A 300 4.43 -21.48 4.67
CA PRO A 300 3.00 -21.21 4.71
C PRO A 300 2.57 -20.43 5.97
N ARG A 301 1.50 -19.63 5.83
CA ARG A 301 0.81 -18.95 6.95
C ARG A 301 -0.65 -19.44 7.08
N PRO A 302 -1.12 -19.94 8.23
CA PRO A 302 -0.34 -20.26 9.42
C PRO A 302 0.68 -21.37 9.13
N SER A 303 1.77 -21.34 9.88
CA SER A 303 2.88 -22.29 9.78
C SER A 303 2.40 -23.73 10.02
N ILE A 304 3.11 -24.71 9.44
CA ILE A 304 2.84 -26.13 9.74
C ILE A 304 3.06 -26.41 11.24
N LEU A 305 4.01 -25.69 11.87
CA LEU A 305 4.28 -25.80 13.29
C LEU A 305 3.10 -25.33 14.15
N GLU A 306 2.49 -24.19 13.84
CA GLU A 306 1.30 -23.69 14.53
C GLU A 306 0.10 -24.63 14.32
N ARG A 307 -0.01 -25.28 13.16
CA ARG A 307 -1.07 -26.29 12.95
C ARG A 307 -0.90 -27.52 13.83
N LEU A 308 0.34 -27.94 14.06
CA LEU A 308 0.66 -29.09 14.90
C LEU A 308 0.66 -28.73 16.40
N ALA A 309 1.02 -27.50 16.74
CA ALA A 309 1.10 -26.96 18.09
C ALA A 309 0.58 -25.51 18.11
N PRO A 310 -0.74 -25.28 18.28
CA PRO A 310 -1.36 -23.95 18.18
C PRO A 310 -0.82 -22.89 19.14
N ASN A 311 -0.22 -23.30 20.26
CA ASN A 311 0.30 -22.40 21.28
C ASN A 311 1.81 -22.14 21.14
N ILE A 312 2.45 -22.57 20.04
CA ILE A 312 3.87 -22.32 19.82
C ILE A 312 4.12 -20.85 19.48
N THR A 313 5.02 -20.19 20.22
CA THR A 313 5.48 -18.85 19.86
C THR A 313 6.62 -18.95 18.87
N LEU A 314 6.36 -18.56 17.61
CA LEU A 314 7.38 -18.57 16.58
C LEU A 314 8.25 -17.31 16.64
N PRO A 315 9.58 -17.42 16.39
CA PRO A 315 10.45 -16.26 16.32
C PRO A 315 9.99 -15.30 15.21
N THR A 316 9.54 -14.11 15.62
CA THR A 316 8.88 -13.14 14.75
C THR A 316 9.78 -12.63 13.62
N TRP A 317 11.08 -12.50 13.89
CA TRP A 317 12.07 -12.12 12.89
C TRP A 317 12.24 -13.18 11.79
N LEU A 318 11.99 -14.45 12.10
CA LEU A 318 12.11 -15.58 11.17
C LEU A 318 10.79 -15.82 10.41
N PHE A 319 9.64 -15.79 11.09
CA PHE A 319 8.31 -15.99 10.50
C PHE A 319 7.61 -14.65 10.25
N SER A 320 8.32 -13.71 9.63
CA SER A 320 7.83 -12.33 9.49
C SER A 320 6.64 -12.16 8.54
N ASN A 321 6.28 -13.20 7.77
CA ASN A 321 5.08 -13.17 6.92
C ASN A 321 3.78 -13.17 7.72
N GLN A 322 3.82 -13.43 9.03
CA GLN A 322 2.67 -13.29 9.94
C GLN A 322 2.27 -11.83 10.19
N PHE A 323 3.15 -10.87 9.88
CA PHE A 323 2.86 -9.44 10.02
C PHE A 323 2.23 -8.81 8.78
N ASP A 324 2.18 -9.53 7.65
CA ASP A 324 1.43 -9.04 6.50
C ASP A 324 -0.07 -8.96 6.85
N LEU A 325 -0.77 -7.99 6.28
CA LEU A 325 -2.21 -7.87 6.45
C LEU A 325 -2.90 -9.08 5.82
N ASP A 326 -3.92 -9.62 6.48
CA ASP A 326 -4.61 -10.84 6.03
C ASP A 326 -5.12 -10.73 4.59
N ARG A 327 -5.65 -9.55 4.21
CA ARG A 327 -6.09 -9.20 2.84
C ARG A 327 -5.00 -9.27 1.75
N HIS A 328 -3.74 -9.36 2.12
CA HIS A 328 -2.62 -9.53 1.19
C HIS A 328 -2.00 -10.93 1.24
N THR A 329 -2.66 -11.88 1.89
CA THR A 329 -2.17 -13.26 2.06
C THR A 329 -3.20 -14.29 1.65
N MET A 330 -2.73 -15.48 1.28
CA MET A 330 -3.58 -16.65 1.05
C MET A 330 -3.34 -17.65 2.18
N LYS A 331 -4.37 -17.94 2.97
CA LYS A 331 -4.25 -18.84 4.13
C LYS A 331 -3.82 -20.23 3.68
N ALA A 332 -2.90 -20.84 4.42
CA ALA A 332 -2.20 -22.09 4.12
C ALA A 332 -1.10 -22.03 3.06
N TYR A 333 -0.86 -20.88 2.44
CA TYR A 333 0.17 -20.72 1.41
C TYR A 333 1.33 -19.86 1.92
N GLY A 334 2.51 -20.08 1.34
CA GLY A 334 3.58 -19.08 1.34
C GLY A 334 3.35 -18.09 0.21
N HIS A 335 4.01 -16.93 0.22
CA HIS A 335 3.92 -15.99 -0.91
C HIS A 335 4.39 -16.62 -2.23
N ILE A 336 5.36 -17.53 -2.14
CA ILE A 336 5.80 -18.46 -3.17
C ILE A 336 5.59 -19.89 -2.64
N LEU A 337 5.22 -20.83 -3.50
CA LEU A 337 4.98 -22.22 -3.07
C LEU A 337 6.23 -22.83 -2.42
N TRP A 338 6.10 -23.31 -1.19
CA TRP A 338 7.19 -23.89 -0.40
C TRP A 338 7.92 -25.03 -1.15
N MET A 339 7.20 -25.84 -1.92
CA MET A 339 7.75 -26.94 -2.72
C MET A 339 8.74 -26.47 -3.81
N THR A 340 8.70 -25.20 -4.20
CA THR A 340 9.60 -24.64 -5.20
C THR A 340 10.92 -24.13 -4.62
N PHE A 341 11.06 -24.11 -3.29
CA PHE A 341 12.26 -23.64 -2.60
C PHE A 341 13.56 -24.37 -3.03
N PRO A 342 13.60 -25.71 -3.17
CA PRO A 342 14.80 -26.40 -3.66
C PRO A 342 15.21 -25.97 -5.09
N PHE A 343 14.23 -25.66 -5.94
CA PHE A 343 14.48 -25.16 -7.30
C PHE A 343 15.02 -23.74 -7.28
N PHE A 344 14.47 -22.87 -6.43
CA PHE A 344 14.98 -21.52 -6.20
C PHE A 344 16.47 -21.56 -5.80
N ILE A 345 16.84 -22.38 -4.80
CA ILE A 345 18.23 -22.51 -4.34
C ILE A 345 19.14 -23.07 -5.45
N SER A 346 18.70 -24.11 -6.16
CA SER A 346 19.45 -24.70 -7.28
C SER A 346 19.69 -23.69 -8.43
N GLY A 347 18.70 -22.84 -8.71
CA GLY A 347 18.79 -21.74 -9.66
C GLY A 347 19.69 -20.61 -9.19
N LEU A 348 19.59 -20.21 -7.92
CA LEU A 348 20.42 -19.18 -7.31
C LEU A 348 21.89 -19.58 -7.34
N LEU A 349 22.22 -20.79 -6.89
CA LEU A 349 23.58 -21.33 -6.95
C LEU A 349 24.10 -21.43 -8.38
N HIS A 350 23.25 -21.75 -9.36
CA HIS A 350 23.63 -21.71 -10.78
C HIS A 350 24.06 -20.30 -11.21
N THR A 351 23.25 -19.33 -10.85
CA THR A 351 23.37 -17.94 -11.27
C THR A 351 24.60 -17.29 -10.65
N ILE A 352 24.86 -17.54 -9.36
CA ILE A 352 26.08 -17.10 -8.67
C ILE A 352 27.33 -17.69 -9.33
N LYS A 353 27.33 -19.00 -9.63
CA LYS A 353 28.46 -19.65 -10.32
C LYS A 353 28.73 -19.06 -11.72
N ARG A 354 27.72 -18.45 -12.34
CA ARG A 354 27.80 -17.81 -13.67
C ARG A 354 27.76 -16.28 -13.61
N PHE A 355 28.12 -15.65 -12.50
CA PHE A 355 28.03 -14.19 -12.36
C PHE A 355 28.78 -13.39 -13.45
N LYS A 356 29.80 -13.99 -14.10
CA LYS A 356 30.55 -13.36 -15.19
C LYS A 356 29.73 -13.22 -16.48
N ASP A 357 28.69 -14.04 -16.65
CA ASP A 357 27.74 -13.95 -17.76
C ASP A 357 26.77 -12.79 -17.50
N PRO A 358 26.66 -11.80 -18.41
CA PRO A 358 25.76 -10.66 -18.24
C PRO A 358 24.33 -11.05 -17.87
N VAL A 359 23.82 -12.16 -18.42
CA VAL A 359 22.44 -12.59 -18.14
C VAL A 359 22.26 -12.91 -16.66
N HIS A 360 23.15 -13.73 -16.10
CA HIS A 360 23.08 -14.13 -14.71
C HIS A 360 23.38 -12.97 -13.76
N ARG A 361 24.27 -12.04 -14.15
CA ARG A 361 24.54 -10.83 -13.39
C ARG A 361 23.31 -9.92 -13.28
N VAL A 362 22.61 -9.67 -14.38
CA VAL A 362 21.38 -8.85 -14.39
C VAL A 362 20.32 -9.47 -13.49
N LEU A 363 20.17 -10.79 -13.49
CA LEU A 363 19.23 -11.48 -12.61
C LEU A 363 19.59 -11.31 -11.12
N LEU A 364 20.88 -11.38 -10.77
CA LEU A 364 21.33 -11.12 -9.41
C LEU A 364 21.11 -9.65 -9.01
N ILE A 365 21.36 -8.71 -9.92
CA ILE A 365 21.08 -7.28 -9.67
C ILE A 365 19.59 -7.07 -9.43
N ALA A 366 18.71 -7.65 -10.25
CA ALA A 366 17.27 -7.57 -10.05
C ALA A 366 16.82 -8.18 -8.71
N LEU A 367 17.38 -9.33 -8.34
CA LEU A 367 17.13 -9.97 -7.05
C LEU A 367 17.57 -9.10 -5.87
N LEU A 368 18.76 -8.49 -5.97
CA LEU A 368 19.33 -7.65 -4.91
C LEU A 368 18.62 -6.29 -4.82
N ALA A 369 18.19 -5.70 -5.93
CA ALA A 369 17.50 -4.43 -5.92
C ALA A 369 16.05 -4.53 -5.41
N ALA A 370 15.41 -5.70 -5.53
CA ALA A 370 13.99 -5.87 -5.20
C ALA A 370 13.61 -5.39 -3.78
N PRO A 371 14.38 -5.66 -2.70
CA PRO A 371 14.00 -5.21 -1.36
C PRO A 371 14.17 -3.71 -1.08
N SER A 372 14.84 -2.96 -1.96
CA SER A 372 15.25 -1.58 -1.70
C SER A 372 14.09 -0.60 -1.49
N GLY A 373 12.99 -0.77 -2.23
CA GLY A 373 11.81 0.08 -2.10
C GLY A 373 11.08 -0.11 -0.76
N ALA A 374 10.93 -1.37 -0.32
CA ALA A 374 10.32 -1.70 0.96
C ALA A 374 11.19 -1.23 2.16
N ALA A 375 12.51 -1.22 1.99
CA ALA A 375 13.45 -0.84 3.04
C ALA A 375 13.34 0.63 3.50
N ILE A 376 12.72 1.52 2.71
CA ILE A 376 12.51 2.93 3.05
C ILE A 376 11.48 3.11 4.18
N VAL A 377 10.53 2.19 4.33
CA VAL A 377 9.44 2.31 5.31
C VAL A 377 9.43 1.10 6.22
N ASP A 378 8.77 0.02 5.79
CA ASP A 378 8.91 -1.31 6.36
C ASP A 378 8.45 -2.36 5.34
N TRP A 379 8.88 -3.58 5.59
CA TRP A 379 8.63 -4.73 4.76
C TRP A 379 7.14 -5.12 4.74
N GLY A 380 6.63 -5.41 3.56
CA GLY A 380 5.30 -5.98 3.35
C GLY A 380 5.16 -6.49 1.92
N ILE A 381 4.30 -7.48 1.69
CA ILE A 381 4.25 -8.21 0.41
C ILE A 381 3.98 -7.30 -0.79
N THR A 382 3.15 -6.27 -0.62
CA THR A 382 2.84 -5.28 -1.68
C THR A 382 4.07 -4.46 -2.07
N ARG A 383 4.98 -4.14 -1.15
CA ARG A 383 6.23 -3.42 -1.45
C ARG A 383 7.33 -4.34 -1.99
N GLY A 384 7.28 -5.63 -1.66
CA GLY A 384 8.26 -6.64 -2.06
C GLY A 384 7.92 -7.43 -3.34
N LEU A 385 6.71 -7.27 -3.90
CA LEU A 385 6.15 -8.16 -4.94
C LEU A 385 7.08 -8.40 -6.15
N VAL A 386 7.88 -7.40 -6.53
CA VAL A 386 8.84 -7.50 -7.65
C VAL A 386 9.89 -8.60 -7.46
N PHE A 387 10.18 -9.02 -6.22
CA PHE A 387 11.10 -10.12 -5.91
C PHE A 387 10.67 -11.45 -6.55
N ILE A 388 9.35 -11.62 -6.77
CA ILE A 388 8.80 -12.82 -7.41
C ILE A 388 9.34 -12.99 -8.83
N LEU A 389 9.66 -11.91 -9.55
CA LEU A 389 10.13 -11.99 -10.93
C LEU A 389 11.48 -12.71 -11.06
N PRO A 390 12.58 -12.26 -10.40
CA PRO A 390 13.83 -13.01 -10.41
C PRO A 390 13.67 -14.37 -9.73
N ALA A 391 12.85 -14.50 -8.67
CA ALA A 391 12.60 -15.79 -8.04
C ALA A 391 11.99 -16.82 -9.00
N ALA A 392 11.00 -16.44 -9.81
CA ALA A 392 10.36 -17.31 -10.80
C ALA A 392 11.36 -17.78 -11.88
N LEU A 393 12.25 -16.90 -12.35
CA LEU A 393 13.32 -17.27 -13.28
C LEU A 393 14.31 -18.24 -12.65
N LEU A 394 14.71 -18.01 -11.40
CA LEU A 394 15.61 -18.91 -10.66
C LEU A 394 14.97 -20.28 -10.43
N ILE A 395 13.70 -20.33 -10.03
CA ILE A 395 12.92 -21.56 -9.91
C ILE A 395 12.88 -22.30 -11.25
N ALA A 396 12.60 -21.62 -12.36
CA ALA A 396 12.58 -22.23 -13.69
C ALA A 396 13.96 -22.80 -14.09
N VAL A 397 15.06 -22.10 -13.78
CA VAL A 397 16.43 -22.62 -14.01
C VAL A 397 16.71 -23.86 -13.15
N GLY A 398 16.30 -23.86 -11.88
CA GLY A 398 16.45 -25.02 -11.00
C GLY A 398 15.60 -26.22 -11.44
N PHE A 399 14.37 -25.94 -11.89
CA PHE A 399 13.43 -26.94 -12.39
C PHE A 399 13.93 -27.61 -13.69
N ASP A 400 14.48 -26.83 -14.63
CA ASP A 400 15.09 -27.32 -15.88
C ASP A 400 16.23 -28.33 -15.61
N LYS A 401 17.03 -28.11 -14.55
CA LYS A 401 18.08 -29.06 -14.14
C LYS A 401 17.50 -30.36 -13.60
N LEU A 402 16.49 -30.29 -12.72
CA LEU A 402 15.84 -31.50 -12.20
C LEU A 402 15.22 -32.30 -13.36
N TYR A 403 14.51 -31.61 -14.25
CA TYR A 403 13.89 -32.20 -15.42
C TYR A 403 14.91 -32.96 -16.28
N THR A 404 16.05 -32.32 -16.57
CA THR A 404 17.15 -32.95 -17.33
C THR A 404 17.70 -34.17 -16.59
N TRP A 405 17.88 -34.07 -15.27
CA TRP A 405 18.36 -35.19 -14.45
C TRP A 405 17.40 -36.38 -14.46
N ILE A 406 16.08 -36.16 -14.35
CA ILE A 406 15.05 -37.20 -14.40
C ILE A 406 15.09 -37.95 -15.74
N ILE A 407 15.12 -37.22 -16.85
CA ILE A 407 15.19 -37.82 -18.19
C ILE A 407 16.43 -38.70 -18.32
N LEU A 408 17.60 -38.22 -17.89
CA LEU A 408 18.85 -38.96 -18.01
C LEU A 408 18.90 -40.17 -17.06
N ARG A 409 18.38 -40.03 -15.82
CA ARG A 409 18.46 -41.07 -14.79
C ARG A 409 17.43 -42.18 -15.00
N TRP A 410 16.21 -41.85 -15.40
CA TRP A 410 15.10 -42.79 -15.53
C TRP A 410 14.70 -43.09 -16.98
N GLN A 411 15.39 -42.50 -17.96
CA GLN A 411 15.18 -42.74 -19.40
C GLN A 411 13.71 -42.49 -19.84
N ILE A 412 13.01 -41.59 -19.15
CA ILE A 412 11.62 -41.20 -19.47
C ILE A 412 11.61 -40.39 -20.77
N LYS A 413 10.65 -40.67 -21.65
CA LYS A 413 10.45 -39.90 -22.88
C LYS A 413 10.17 -38.44 -22.54
N SER A 414 10.93 -37.51 -23.14
CA SER A 414 10.79 -36.07 -22.88
C SER A 414 9.36 -35.57 -23.10
N LEU A 415 8.65 -36.05 -24.13
CA LEU A 415 7.28 -35.61 -24.40
C LEU A 415 6.32 -35.96 -23.24
N THR A 416 6.48 -37.13 -22.62
CA THR A 416 5.68 -37.55 -21.46
C THR A 416 5.90 -36.60 -20.28
N LEU A 417 7.15 -36.26 -20.00
CA LEU A 417 7.47 -35.36 -18.88
C LEU A 417 7.05 -33.91 -19.16
N VAL A 418 7.13 -33.44 -20.41
CA VAL A 418 6.57 -32.15 -20.86
C VAL A 418 5.06 -32.12 -20.62
N ALA A 419 4.32 -33.10 -21.13
CA ALA A 419 2.86 -33.17 -21.00
C ALA A 419 2.43 -33.25 -19.54
N LEU A 420 3.09 -34.08 -18.73
CA LEU A 420 2.83 -34.20 -17.30
C LEU A 420 3.11 -32.88 -16.56
N THR A 421 4.23 -32.21 -16.86
CA THR A 421 4.57 -30.92 -16.26
C THR A 421 3.52 -29.86 -16.58
N PHE A 422 3.13 -29.76 -17.86
CA PHE A 422 2.09 -28.81 -18.28
C PHE A 422 0.77 -29.11 -17.58
N PHE A 423 0.35 -30.37 -17.54
CA PHE A 423 -0.88 -30.80 -16.89
C PHE A 423 -0.87 -30.49 -15.39
N LEU A 424 0.19 -30.88 -14.67
CA LEU A 424 0.27 -30.69 -13.21
C LEU A 424 0.29 -29.20 -12.83
N LEU A 425 1.05 -28.37 -13.54
CA LEU A 425 1.09 -26.93 -13.24
C LEU A 425 -0.23 -26.23 -13.62
N SER A 426 -0.87 -26.64 -14.72
CA SER A 426 -2.19 -26.10 -15.11
C SER A 426 -3.26 -26.51 -14.09
N LEU A 427 -3.29 -27.80 -13.70
CA LEU A 427 -4.19 -28.31 -12.68
C LEU A 427 -3.98 -27.59 -11.35
N SER A 428 -2.73 -27.37 -10.93
CA SER A 428 -2.41 -26.62 -9.70
C SER A 428 -2.90 -25.16 -9.78
N SER A 429 -2.83 -24.53 -10.95
CA SER A 429 -3.31 -23.15 -11.14
C SER A 429 -4.83 -23.07 -11.00
N PHE A 430 -5.57 -24.01 -11.60
CA PHE A 430 -7.04 -24.06 -11.46
C PHE A 430 -7.48 -24.54 -10.08
N TRP A 431 -6.72 -25.42 -9.43
CA TRP A 431 -6.98 -25.84 -8.07
C TRP A 431 -6.84 -24.68 -7.08
N MET A 432 -5.78 -23.87 -7.20
CA MET A 432 -5.61 -22.67 -6.38
C MET A 432 -6.71 -21.63 -6.63
N LEU A 433 -7.18 -21.47 -7.88
CA LEU A 433 -8.37 -20.65 -8.16
C LEU A 433 -9.62 -21.21 -7.49
N SER A 434 -9.85 -22.52 -7.58
CA SER A 434 -11.00 -23.17 -6.95
C SER A 434 -10.97 -22.99 -5.42
N ASP A 435 -9.80 -23.18 -4.81
CA ASP A 435 -9.60 -23.00 -3.37
C ASP A 435 -9.86 -21.55 -2.96
N ALA A 436 -9.34 -20.58 -3.72
CA ALA A 436 -9.58 -19.17 -3.49
C ALA A 436 -11.06 -18.76 -3.63
N LEU A 437 -11.81 -19.35 -4.57
CA LEU A 437 -13.23 -19.05 -4.74
C LEU A 437 -14.12 -19.73 -3.70
N VAL A 438 -13.78 -20.94 -3.27
CA VAL A 438 -14.61 -21.74 -2.35
C VAL A 438 -14.29 -21.42 -0.90
N ASN A 439 -13.00 -21.38 -0.54
CA ASN A 439 -12.55 -21.23 0.85
C ASN A 439 -12.03 -19.83 1.15
N GLY A 440 -11.59 -19.07 0.13
CA GLY A 440 -11.12 -17.70 0.28
C GLY A 440 -12.04 -16.78 1.08
N PRO A 441 -13.38 -16.84 0.89
CA PRO A 441 -14.29 -15.99 1.65
C PRO A 441 -14.26 -16.19 3.17
N THR A 442 -13.83 -17.36 3.66
CA THR A 442 -13.83 -17.71 5.09
C THR A 442 -12.43 -18.02 5.64
N TRP A 443 -11.37 -17.72 4.87
CA TRP A 443 -10.01 -17.87 5.37
C TRP A 443 -9.74 -16.99 6.59
N TYR A 444 -10.20 -15.75 6.53
CA TYR A 444 -10.07 -14.76 7.60
C TYR A 444 -11.46 -14.20 7.89
N THR A 445 -11.80 -14.11 9.17
CA THR A 445 -13.15 -13.73 9.63
C THR A 445 -13.19 -12.33 10.25
N ASP A 446 -12.06 -11.63 10.33
CA ASP A 446 -12.06 -10.19 10.57
C ASP A 446 -12.40 -9.50 9.25
N TYR A 447 -13.67 -9.14 9.07
CA TYR A 447 -14.16 -8.44 7.87
C TYR A 447 -14.10 -6.91 8.00
N GLY A 448 -13.78 -6.38 9.18
CA GLY A 448 -13.83 -4.95 9.49
C GLY A 448 -12.57 -4.19 9.07
N LEU A 449 -12.36 -3.04 9.71
CA LEU A 449 -11.34 -2.05 9.35
C LEU A 449 -9.91 -2.62 9.38
N THR A 450 -9.62 -3.47 10.37
CA THR A 450 -8.28 -4.05 10.56
C THR A 450 -8.01 -5.23 9.61
N GLY A 451 -9.04 -5.99 9.26
CA GLY A 451 -8.94 -7.22 8.48
C GLY A 451 -9.21 -7.05 6.99
N MET A 452 -10.30 -7.65 6.49
CA MET A 452 -10.59 -7.73 5.07
C MET A 452 -11.18 -6.44 4.49
N GLN A 453 -11.81 -5.59 5.30
CA GLN A 453 -12.58 -4.42 4.83
C GLN A 453 -13.60 -4.82 3.74
N TYR A 454 -14.40 -5.83 4.05
CA TYR A 454 -15.40 -6.39 3.15
C TYR A 454 -16.73 -5.64 3.25
N GLY A 455 -17.41 -5.46 2.11
CA GLY A 455 -18.77 -4.91 2.08
C GLY A 455 -18.99 -3.82 1.04
N ALA A 456 -17.94 -3.25 0.44
CA ALA A 456 -18.07 -2.10 -0.48
C ALA A 456 -19.07 -2.35 -1.60
N GLN A 457 -18.95 -3.47 -2.32
CA GLN A 457 -19.89 -3.77 -3.40
C GLN A 457 -21.29 -4.07 -2.88
N GLN A 458 -21.41 -4.83 -1.78
CA GLN A 458 -22.68 -5.29 -1.23
C GLN A 458 -23.50 -4.12 -0.66
N VAL A 459 -22.88 -3.35 0.23
CA VAL A 459 -23.49 -2.21 0.92
C VAL A 459 -23.89 -1.14 -0.07
N PHE A 460 -22.98 -0.69 -0.95
CA PHE A 460 -23.31 0.40 -1.86
C PHE A 460 -24.28 -0.02 -2.96
N SER A 461 -24.25 -1.27 -3.45
CA SER A 461 -25.29 -1.73 -4.40
C SER A 461 -26.67 -1.64 -3.77
N ARG A 462 -26.83 -2.11 -2.53
CA ARG A 462 -28.11 -2.06 -1.82
C ARG A 462 -28.51 -0.62 -1.45
N ALA A 463 -27.56 0.20 -1.02
CA ALA A 463 -27.81 1.61 -0.69
C ALA A 463 -28.29 2.39 -1.92
N VAL A 464 -27.69 2.15 -3.10
CA VAL A 464 -28.09 2.75 -4.38
C VAL A 464 -29.50 2.31 -4.78
N GLU A 465 -29.84 1.03 -4.63
CA GLU A 465 -31.20 0.53 -4.89
C GLU A 465 -32.24 1.23 -4.02
N ILE A 466 -31.98 1.38 -2.72
CA ILE A 466 -32.88 2.07 -1.79
C ILE A 466 -32.97 3.55 -2.16
N ALA A 467 -31.85 4.23 -2.36
CA ALA A 467 -31.83 5.65 -2.67
C ALA A 467 -32.61 5.98 -3.96
N ARG A 468 -32.51 5.11 -4.99
CA ARG A 468 -33.27 5.26 -6.25
C ARG A 468 -34.75 4.92 -6.10
N SER A 469 -35.10 3.89 -5.34
CA SER A 469 -36.50 3.46 -5.16
C SER A 469 -37.27 4.32 -4.15
N GLN A 470 -36.57 5.03 -3.26
CA GLN A 470 -37.14 5.89 -2.23
C GLN A 470 -36.47 7.28 -2.24
N PRO A 471 -36.80 8.17 -3.20
CA PRO A 471 -36.12 9.46 -3.35
C PRO A 471 -36.23 10.40 -2.13
N ASN A 472 -37.25 10.21 -1.29
CA ASN A 472 -37.45 10.99 -0.07
C ASN A 472 -36.69 10.42 1.14
N THR A 473 -36.11 9.22 1.03
CA THR A 473 -35.30 8.61 2.09
C THR A 473 -33.87 9.11 1.95
N LYS A 474 -33.32 9.70 3.01
CA LYS A 474 -31.89 9.99 3.12
C LYS A 474 -31.17 8.73 3.59
N VAL A 475 -30.30 8.17 2.76
CA VAL A 475 -29.53 6.96 3.05
C VAL A 475 -28.12 7.36 3.48
N LEU A 476 -27.74 6.95 4.69
CA LEU A 476 -26.44 7.24 5.30
C LEU A 476 -25.66 5.95 5.47
N VAL A 477 -24.48 5.87 4.85
CA VAL A 477 -23.59 4.71 4.99
C VAL A 477 -22.50 5.03 6.02
N SER A 478 -22.32 4.15 7.00
CA SER A 478 -21.25 4.27 7.99
C SER A 478 -19.87 4.18 7.33
N SER A 479 -18.92 4.97 7.80
CA SER A 479 -17.54 5.05 7.32
C SER A 479 -16.56 4.24 8.17
N THR A 480 -17.02 3.57 9.22
CA THR A 480 -16.15 3.00 10.28
C THR A 480 -15.53 1.65 9.91
N TRP A 481 -16.07 0.95 8.91
CA TRP A 481 -15.67 -0.42 8.56
C TRP A 481 -14.57 -0.51 7.49
N ALA A 482 -14.28 0.58 6.76
CA ALA A 482 -13.26 0.60 5.72
C ALA A 482 -12.61 1.97 5.52
N ASN A 483 -11.36 1.93 5.06
CA ASN A 483 -10.60 3.13 4.70
C ASN A 483 -11.18 3.79 3.44
N GLY A 484 -11.17 5.12 3.40
CA GLY A 484 -11.54 5.89 2.20
C GLY A 484 -12.92 5.53 1.65
N SER A 485 -13.91 5.37 2.54
CA SER A 485 -15.27 4.93 2.17
C SER A 485 -16.05 5.96 1.34
N ASP A 486 -15.64 7.22 1.37
CA ASP A 486 -16.07 8.28 0.45
C ASP A 486 -15.71 7.96 -1.01
N VAL A 487 -14.58 7.29 -1.26
CA VAL A 487 -14.23 6.82 -2.61
C VAL A 487 -15.23 5.77 -3.08
N PHE A 488 -15.68 4.86 -2.21
CA PHE A 488 -16.70 3.88 -2.58
C PHE A 488 -18.03 4.54 -2.90
N LEU A 489 -18.43 5.57 -2.14
CA LEU A 489 -19.62 6.37 -2.44
C LEU A 489 -19.52 6.97 -3.85
N ARG A 490 -18.39 7.58 -4.21
CA ARG A 490 -18.20 8.14 -5.56
C ARG A 490 -18.15 7.06 -6.64
N TYR A 491 -17.51 5.94 -6.34
CA TYR A 491 -17.32 4.85 -7.28
C TYR A 491 -18.62 4.13 -7.63
N PHE A 492 -19.44 3.78 -6.63
CA PHE A 492 -20.69 3.03 -6.80
C PHE A 492 -21.94 3.91 -6.86
N GLY A 493 -21.93 5.05 -6.17
CA GLY A 493 -23.11 5.89 -5.96
C GLY A 493 -23.43 6.86 -7.09
N ASP A 494 -22.48 7.14 -8.00
CA ASP A 494 -22.67 8.04 -9.16
C ASP A 494 -23.40 9.35 -8.80
N GLU A 495 -23.01 9.98 -7.68
CA GLU A 495 -23.54 11.27 -7.21
C GLU A 495 -25.06 11.31 -6.94
N ILE A 496 -25.66 10.18 -6.51
CA ILE A 496 -27.06 10.15 -6.08
C ILE A 496 -27.28 11.11 -4.89
N PRO A 497 -28.18 12.12 -5.01
CA PRO A 497 -28.27 13.22 -4.04
C PRO A 497 -28.68 12.81 -2.61
N ASN A 498 -29.45 11.74 -2.46
CA ASN A 498 -29.96 11.26 -1.17
C ASN A 498 -29.14 10.11 -0.59
N LEU A 499 -27.96 9.84 -1.14
CA LEU A 499 -27.01 8.84 -0.64
C LEU A 499 -25.72 9.54 -0.20
N GLU A 500 -25.42 9.47 1.09
CA GLU A 500 -24.25 10.14 1.68
C GLU A 500 -23.50 9.20 2.62
N MET A 501 -22.23 9.52 2.89
CA MET A 501 -21.54 8.96 4.05
C MET A 501 -22.10 9.62 5.33
N GLY A 502 -22.33 8.84 6.37
CA GLY A 502 -22.84 9.37 7.63
C GLY A 502 -22.79 8.36 8.78
N ASN A 503 -22.09 8.74 9.86
CA ASN A 503 -21.97 7.93 11.06
C ASN A 503 -22.99 8.37 12.11
N ILE A 504 -23.55 7.41 12.85
CA ILE A 504 -24.51 7.71 13.92
C ILE A 504 -23.88 8.53 15.05
N ASN A 505 -22.56 8.37 15.27
CA ASN A 505 -21.82 9.14 16.28
C ASN A 505 -21.97 10.65 16.08
N ALA A 506 -22.02 11.11 14.82
CA ALA A 506 -22.21 12.52 14.51
C ALA A 506 -23.56 13.07 15.00
N TYR A 507 -24.58 12.21 15.11
CA TYR A 507 -25.92 12.56 15.61
C TYR A 507 -26.02 12.52 17.14
N GLY A 508 -25.21 11.71 17.83
CA GLY A 508 -25.20 11.69 19.30
C GLY A 508 -24.07 12.52 19.92
N LEU A 509 -23.17 13.09 19.13
CA LEU A 509 -22.24 14.14 19.59
C LEU A 509 -22.88 15.53 19.48
N SER A 510 -23.56 15.80 18.36
CA SER A 510 -24.17 17.09 18.07
C SER A 510 -25.58 16.91 17.48
N TYR A 511 -26.52 17.76 17.89
CA TYR A 511 -27.91 17.66 17.42
C TYR A 511 -27.97 17.90 15.91
N LYS A 512 -28.45 16.90 15.17
CA LYS A 512 -28.73 16.96 13.74
C LYS A 512 -30.19 16.58 13.51
N PRO A 513 -30.89 17.15 12.51
CA PRO A 513 -32.24 16.71 12.18
C PRO A 513 -32.27 15.21 11.91
N LEU A 514 -33.07 14.48 12.69
CA LEU A 514 -33.29 13.05 12.58
C LEU A 514 -34.79 12.82 12.50
N ASP A 515 -35.23 12.15 11.44
CA ASP A 515 -36.64 11.89 11.16
C ASP A 515 -36.85 10.46 10.65
N ALA A 516 -38.11 10.10 10.42
CA ALA A 516 -38.49 8.79 9.90
C ALA A 516 -38.00 8.53 8.46
N HIS A 517 -37.48 9.54 7.76
CA HIS A 517 -36.96 9.42 6.40
C HIS A 517 -35.44 9.23 6.38
N THR A 518 -34.76 9.29 7.52
CA THR A 518 -33.34 8.99 7.62
C THR A 518 -33.12 7.50 7.85
N LEU A 519 -32.39 6.84 6.94
CA LEU A 519 -32.01 5.43 7.02
C LEU A 519 -30.50 5.35 7.16
N PHE A 520 -30.02 4.67 8.19
CA PHE A 520 -28.61 4.40 8.37
C PHE A 520 -28.26 2.97 7.97
N ILE A 521 -27.08 2.80 7.38
CA ILE A 521 -26.46 1.51 7.14
C ILE A 521 -25.23 1.44 8.04
N MET A 522 -25.34 0.63 9.09
CA MET A 522 -24.48 0.65 10.27
C MET A 522 -23.75 -0.68 10.46
N THR A 523 -22.65 -0.66 11.20
CA THR A 523 -21.97 -1.86 11.68
C THR A 523 -22.55 -2.33 13.02
N GLU A 524 -22.09 -3.48 13.52
CA GLU A 524 -22.39 -3.92 14.90
C GLU A 524 -21.87 -2.92 15.95
N GLU A 525 -20.69 -2.34 15.71
CA GLU A 525 -20.08 -1.36 16.63
C GLU A 525 -20.93 -0.10 16.75
N ASP A 526 -21.52 0.36 15.65
CA ASP A 526 -22.46 1.49 15.64
C ASP A 526 -23.72 1.18 16.46
N LEU A 527 -24.25 -0.06 16.38
CA LEU A 527 -25.41 -0.50 17.17
C LEU A 527 -25.08 -0.62 18.66
N ALA A 528 -23.90 -1.17 19.00
CA ALA A 528 -23.43 -1.24 20.38
C ALA A 528 -23.33 0.17 20.98
N TRP A 529 -22.74 1.11 20.23
CA TRP A 529 -22.64 2.51 20.65
C TRP A 529 -24.02 3.18 20.84
N ILE A 530 -25.00 2.89 19.99
CA ILE A 530 -26.37 3.37 20.16
C ILE A 530 -26.93 2.93 21.52
N ALA A 531 -26.79 1.65 21.84
CA ALA A 531 -27.28 1.09 23.10
C ALA A 531 -26.55 1.68 24.32
N GLU A 532 -25.22 1.78 24.25
CA GLU A 532 -24.38 2.32 25.33
C GLU A 532 -24.63 3.81 25.57
N SER A 533 -24.83 4.60 24.51
CA SER A 533 -25.03 6.04 24.62
C SER A 533 -26.33 6.44 25.31
N GLY A 534 -27.37 5.59 25.24
CA GLY A 534 -28.71 5.90 25.76
C GLY A 534 -29.41 7.10 25.09
N LYS A 535 -28.89 7.61 23.96
CA LYS A 535 -29.36 8.84 23.29
C LYS A 535 -30.47 8.62 22.28
N PHE A 536 -30.76 7.37 21.95
CA PHE A 536 -31.68 7.00 20.89
C PHE A 536 -32.73 6.01 21.38
N THR A 537 -33.88 6.02 20.72
CA THR A 537 -35.05 5.18 20.99
C THR A 537 -35.66 4.73 19.67
N ASP A 538 -36.70 3.89 19.72
CA ASP A 538 -37.41 3.37 18.54
C ASP A 538 -36.47 2.76 17.48
N VAL A 539 -35.41 2.05 17.93
CA VAL A 539 -34.44 1.41 17.03
C VAL A 539 -35.11 0.28 16.28
N ARG A 540 -35.27 0.45 14.96
CA ARG A 540 -35.88 -0.51 14.04
C ARG A 540 -34.86 -0.96 13.02
N ILE A 541 -34.52 -2.24 13.06
CA ILE A 541 -33.71 -2.91 12.05
C ILE A 541 -34.66 -3.39 10.95
N GLU A 542 -34.58 -2.80 9.77
CA GLU A 542 -35.43 -3.12 8.61
C GLU A 542 -34.86 -4.29 7.79
N GLU A 543 -33.53 -4.36 7.68
CA GLU A 543 -32.80 -5.32 6.86
C GLU A 543 -31.39 -5.53 7.43
N THR A 544 -30.78 -6.69 7.13
CA THR A 544 -29.39 -7.01 7.47
C THR A 544 -28.64 -7.56 6.27
N LEU A 545 -27.36 -7.21 6.13
CA LEU A 545 -26.44 -7.85 5.19
C LEU A 545 -25.44 -8.73 5.93
N LEU A 546 -25.28 -9.97 5.45
CA LEU A 546 -24.40 -10.96 6.06
C LEU A 546 -22.98 -10.88 5.50
N TYR A 547 -22.00 -11.13 6.37
CA TYR A 547 -20.65 -11.46 5.99
C TYR A 547 -20.57 -12.86 5.36
N PRO A 548 -19.47 -13.20 4.67
CA PRO A 548 -19.29 -14.51 4.04
C PRO A 548 -19.38 -15.72 4.97
N ASP A 549 -19.13 -15.56 6.27
CA ASP A 549 -19.27 -16.63 7.26
C ASP A 549 -20.70 -16.80 7.81
N GLY A 550 -21.64 -15.95 7.37
CA GLY A 550 -23.03 -15.95 7.78
C GLY A 550 -23.33 -15.09 9.01
N SER A 551 -22.32 -14.48 9.65
CA SER A 551 -22.54 -13.46 10.67
C SER A 551 -23.12 -12.18 10.06
N THR A 552 -23.83 -11.36 10.83
CA THR A 552 -24.34 -10.08 10.35
C THR A 552 -23.20 -9.06 10.28
N GLY A 553 -23.04 -8.42 9.13
CA GLY A 553 -22.05 -7.37 8.94
C GLY A 553 -22.62 -5.96 8.96
N PHE A 554 -23.81 -5.78 8.39
CA PHE A 554 -24.44 -4.46 8.29
C PHE A 554 -25.92 -4.49 8.63
N TYR A 555 -26.40 -3.41 9.22
CA TYR A 555 -27.76 -3.21 9.68
C TYR A 555 -28.37 -1.98 9.03
N PHE A 556 -29.59 -2.10 8.54
CA PHE A 556 -30.37 -1.00 7.95
C PHE A 556 -31.33 -0.51 9.02
N VAL A 557 -31.05 0.67 9.58
CA VAL A 557 -31.62 1.10 10.85
C VAL A 557 -32.32 2.45 10.71
N ARG A 558 -33.54 2.53 11.23
CA ARG A 558 -34.20 3.80 11.57
C ARG A 558 -34.35 3.89 13.07
N LEU A 559 -34.24 5.10 13.59
CA LEU A 559 -34.27 5.37 15.01
C LEU A 559 -34.71 6.81 15.26
N ALA A 560 -35.12 7.09 16.49
CA ALA A 560 -35.44 8.42 16.96
C ALA A 560 -34.52 8.82 18.10
N TYR A 561 -34.47 10.11 18.41
CA TYR A 561 -33.84 10.57 19.65
C TYR A 561 -34.72 10.29 20.86
N VAL A 562 -34.10 10.12 22.03
CA VAL A 562 -34.84 10.22 23.30
C VAL A 562 -35.45 11.63 23.47
N PRO A 563 -36.59 11.79 24.17
CA PRO A 563 -37.30 13.07 24.24
C PRO A 563 -36.45 14.25 24.75
N ASN A 564 -35.52 14.02 25.66
CA ASN A 564 -34.65 15.03 26.28
C ASN A 564 -33.26 15.13 25.65
N ILE A 565 -33.06 14.66 24.41
CA ILE A 565 -31.73 14.65 23.77
C ILE A 565 -31.02 16.01 23.78
N LYS A 566 -31.76 17.10 23.56
CA LYS A 566 -31.17 18.45 23.50
C LYS A 566 -30.55 18.85 24.84
N GLU A 567 -31.15 18.41 25.95
CA GLU A 567 -30.63 18.64 27.30
C GLU A 567 -29.39 17.77 27.55
N ILE A 568 -29.45 16.47 27.19
CA ILE A 568 -28.30 15.55 27.30
C ILE A 568 -27.08 16.12 26.55
N LEU A 569 -27.26 16.51 25.29
CA LEU A 569 -26.19 17.06 24.47
C LEU A 569 -25.67 18.41 24.99
N ALA A 570 -26.53 19.24 25.60
CA ALA A 570 -26.10 20.49 26.20
C ALA A 570 -25.22 20.25 27.44
N VAL A 571 -25.62 19.33 28.31
CA VAL A 571 -24.85 18.94 29.51
C VAL A 571 -23.52 18.31 29.12
N GLU A 572 -23.52 17.37 28.18
CA GLU A 572 -22.28 16.76 27.70
C GLU A 572 -21.35 17.77 27.03
N ARG A 573 -21.91 18.74 26.30
CA ARG A 573 -21.13 19.82 25.70
C ARG A 573 -20.44 20.67 26.76
N GLU A 574 -21.17 21.08 27.79
CA GLU A 574 -20.60 21.83 28.92
C GLU A 574 -19.48 21.01 29.61
N ALA A 575 -19.70 19.70 29.79
CA ALA A 575 -18.68 18.81 30.32
C ALA A 575 -17.44 18.68 29.41
N ARG A 576 -17.60 18.63 28.08
CA ARG A 576 -16.49 18.58 27.09
C ARG A 576 -15.69 19.88 27.04
N GLN A 577 -16.32 21.02 27.29
CA GLN A 577 -15.68 22.34 27.32
C GLN A 577 -15.04 22.67 28.68
N THR A 578 -15.39 21.92 29.73
CA THR A 578 -14.76 22.07 31.05
C THR A 578 -13.31 21.63 30.97
N LEU A 579 -12.40 22.48 31.46
CA LEU A 579 -10.97 22.18 31.45
C LEU A 579 -10.66 21.01 32.39
N ARG A 580 -10.01 19.99 31.86
CA ARG A 580 -9.37 18.91 32.62
C ARG A 580 -7.95 19.33 32.95
N SER A 581 -7.32 18.75 33.97
CA SER A 581 -5.94 19.06 34.32
C SER A 581 -5.08 17.81 34.40
N GLU A 582 -3.85 17.92 33.91
CA GLU A 582 -2.87 16.85 33.91
C GLU A 582 -1.47 17.42 34.18
N ASP A 583 -0.64 16.64 34.87
CA ASP A 583 0.77 17.00 35.10
C ASP A 583 1.61 16.39 33.98
N ILE A 584 2.35 17.21 33.25
CA ILE A 584 3.17 16.81 32.10
C ILE A 584 4.62 17.26 32.27
N LEU A 585 5.51 16.67 31.47
CA LEU A 585 6.90 17.11 31.36
C LEU A 585 7.02 18.11 30.20
N TRP A 586 7.40 19.35 30.48
CA TRP A 586 7.65 20.37 29.47
C TRP A 586 9.05 20.96 29.63
N GLN A 587 9.89 20.80 28.59
CA GLN A 587 11.30 21.25 28.58
C GLN A 587 12.12 20.84 29.82
N GLY A 588 11.80 19.68 30.42
CA GLY A 588 12.51 19.13 31.59
C GLY A 588 11.92 19.53 32.95
N GLU A 589 10.86 20.36 32.98
CA GLU A 589 10.13 20.73 34.18
C GLU A 589 8.74 20.06 34.22
N ASN A 590 8.29 19.68 35.41
CA ASN A 590 6.91 19.22 35.59
C ASN A 590 5.98 20.43 35.73
N VAL A 591 5.01 20.52 34.83
CA VAL A 591 4.01 21.59 34.80
C VAL A 591 2.61 20.99 34.81
N ARG A 592 1.66 21.70 35.41
CA ARG A 592 0.25 21.30 35.39
C ARG A 592 -0.47 22.06 34.28
N VAL A 593 -1.06 21.35 33.34
CA VAL A 593 -1.77 21.95 32.20
C VAL A 593 -3.26 21.67 32.35
N ALA A 594 -4.08 22.73 32.29
CA ALA A 594 -5.52 22.61 32.15
C ALA A 594 -5.95 22.87 30.70
N TYR A 595 -6.78 21.98 30.14
CA TYR A 595 -7.11 21.94 28.72
C TYR A 595 -8.52 21.33 28.47
N PRO A 596 -9.22 21.69 27.38
CA PRO A 596 -10.51 21.11 27.02
C PRO A 596 -10.36 19.67 26.49
N GLU A 597 -11.45 18.93 26.32
CA GLU A 597 -11.37 17.56 25.81
C GLU A 597 -10.70 17.47 24.43
N LEU A 598 -9.78 16.50 24.28
CA LEU A 598 -9.05 16.22 23.04
C LEU A 598 -9.60 14.96 22.36
N ASP A 599 -9.61 14.95 21.03
CA ASP A 599 -9.98 13.78 20.23
C ASP A 599 -8.80 13.12 19.50
N ILE A 600 -7.65 13.81 19.46
CA ILE A 600 -6.38 13.29 18.93
C ILE A 600 -5.27 13.53 19.96
N ASN A 601 -4.57 12.45 20.31
CA ASN A 601 -3.43 12.38 21.24
C ASN A 601 -3.71 12.92 22.66
N GLU A 602 -2.76 12.66 23.56
CA GLU A 602 -2.74 13.21 24.91
C GLU A 602 -2.12 14.62 24.89
N ILE A 603 -2.41 15.44 25.90
CA ILE A 603 -1.91 16.83 25.97
C ILE A 603 -0.38 16.93 25.91
N GLN A 604 0.34 15.91 26.41
CA GLN A 604 1.81 15.82 26.35
C GLN A 604 2.36 15.97 24.93
N ALA A 605 1.59 15.55 23.91
CA ALA A 605 1.99 15.62 22.51
C ALA A 605 2.13 17.05 21.98
N ALA A 606 1.57 18.06 22.65
CA ALA A 606 1.78 19.47 22.30
C ALA A 606 3.05 20.07 22.93
N PHE A 607 3.78 19.31 23.74
CA PHE A 607 4.90 19.77 24.57
C PHE A 607 6.11 18.81 24.51
N ASP A 608 6.10 17.82 23.60
CA ASP A 608 7.10 16.75 23.52
C ASP A 608 8.33 17.12 22.64
N GLY A 609 8.27 18.27 21.94
CA GLY A 609 9.32 18.72 21.05
C GLY A 609 9.33 18.01 19.69
N ASP A 610 8.34 17.16 19.39
CA ASP A 610 8.16 16.54 18.07
C ASP A 610 7.26 17.43 17.19
N PRO A 611 7.80 18.02 16.11
CA PRO A 611 7.05 18.90 15.23
C PRO A 611 5.88 18.22 14.49
N THR A 612 5.78 16.89 14.55
CA THR A 612 4.79 16.07 13.88
C THR A 612 3.70 15.54 14.81
N SER A 613 3.89 15.64 16.12
CA SER A 613 2.85 15.38 17.12
C SER A 613 1.72 16.41 16.98
N LEU A 614 0.47 15.97 17.04
CA LEU A 614 -0.72 16.83 16.87
C LEU A 614 -1.68 16.56 18.01
N ILE A 615 -2.16 17.60 18.68
CA ILE A 615 -3.38 17.54 19.47
C ILE A 615 -4.53 18.24 18.73
N ARG A 616 -5.75 17.76 18.96
CA ARG A 616 -6.95 18.38 18.41
C ARG A 616 -8.07 18.37 19.43
N THR A 617 -8.75 19.51 19.57
CA THR A 617 -9.93 19.59 20.43
C THR A 617 -11.08 18.79 19.86
N LEU A 618 -11.88 18.17 20.72
CA LEU A 618 -13.10 17.49 20.31
C LEU A 618 -14.17 18.49 19.85
N GLU A 619 -14.55 19.45 20.71
CA GLU A 619 -15.58 20.47 20.41
C GLU A 619 -15.31 21.79 21.18
N ALA A 620 -14.08 22.30 21.13
CA ALA A 620 -13.69 23.52 21.86
C ALA A 620 -12.92 24.50 20.96
N ASN A 621 -13.52 25.67 20.74
CA ASN A 621 -12.92 26.84 20.11
C ASN A 621 -13.29 28.10 20.93
N PRO A 622 -12.35 28.71 21.69
CA PRO A 622 -10.91 28.47 21.66
C PRO A 622 -10.45 27.11 22.21
N LEU A 623 -9.34 26.61 21.68
CA LEU A 623 -8.45 25.74 22.45
C LEU A 623 -7.79 26.61 23.52
N LYS A 624 -8.16 26.40 24.78
CA LYS A 624 -7.61 27.10 25.94
C LYS A 624 -6.67 26.18 26.72
N LEU A 625 -5.40 26.54 26.81
CA LEU A 625 -4.41 25.89 27.66
C LEU A 625 -4.03 26.81 28.81
N VAL A 626 -4.10 26.31 30.04
CA VAL A 626 -3.64 27.02 31.24
C VAL A 626 -2.50 26.22 31.85
N VAL A 627 -1.27 26.68 31.63
CA VAL A 627 -0.06 26.03 32.14
C VAL A 627 0.33 26.68 33.46
N THR A 628 0.44 25.89 34.52
CA THR A 628 0.84 26.33 35.86
C THR A 628 2.21 25.75 36.19
N PHE A 629 3.15 26.63 36.54
CA PHE A 629 4.51 26.28 36.90
C PHE A 629 4.62 26.04 38.41
N SER A 630 5.48 25.10 38.81
CA SER A 630 5.72 24.80 40.23
C SER A 630 6.57 25.87 40.94
N THR A 631 7.36 26.62 40.17
CA THR A 631 8.14 27.78 40.62
C THR A 631 7.99 28.91 39.62
N GLN A 632 8.31 30.16 39.99
CA GLN A 632 8.27 31.24 39.03
C GLN A 632 9.29 31.02 37.91
N THR A 633 8.81 30.92 36.68
CA THR A 633 9.62 30.61 35.50
C THR A 633 9.82 31.88 34.66
N PRO A 634 11.06 32.21 34.26
CA PRO A 634 11.32 33.33 33.37
C PRO A 634 10.87 32.99 31.94
N ILE A 635 10.02 33.83 31.35
CA ILE A 635 9.56 33.70 29.96
C ILE A 635 9.71 35.03 29.23
N ASN A 636 10.31 35.00 28.04
CA ASN A 636 10.47 36.10 27.11
C ASN A 636 9.61 35.93 25.85
N SER A 637 9.45 34.69 25.37
CA SER A 637 8.61 34.41 24.22
C SER A 637 7.97 33.03 24.26
N VAL A 638 6.88 32.87 23.52
CA VAL A 638 6.21 31.59 23.32
C VAL A 638 6.03 31.37 21.83
N THR A 639 6.37 30.18 21.36
CA THR A 639 6.23 29.75 19.97
C THR A 639 5.23 28.61 19.88
N LEU A 640 4.25 28.76 18.99
CA LEU A 640 3.27 27.71 18.70
C LEU A 640 3.38 27.24 17.27
N ARG A 641 3.32 25.94 17.05
CA ARG A 641 3.14 25.36 15.72
C ARG A 641 1.67 25.06 15.48
N ILE A 642 1.07 25.75 14.53
CA ILE A 642 -0.34 25.63 14.18
C ILE A 642 -0.54 25.23 12.72
N GLY A 643 -1.75 24.79 12.38
CA GLY A 643 -2.14 24.39 11.04
C GLY A 643 -2.39 25.55 10.05
N GLY A 644 -3.00 25.18 8.92
CA GLY A 644 -3.28 26.06 7.80
C GLY A 644 -4.50 26.98 7.96
N THR A 645 -5.36 26.73 8.95
CA THR A 645 -6.55 27.54 9.21
C THR A 645 -6.15 28.96 9.64
N PRO A 646 -6.90 30.01 9.27
CA PRO A 646 -6.77 31.31 9.91
C PRO A 646 -6.91 31.17 11.43
N THR A 647 -6.08 31.87 12.19
CA THR A 647 -6.01 31.66 13.64
C THR A 647 -5.75 32.99 14.36
N HIS A 648 -6.46 33.20 15.47
CA HIS A 648 -6.17 34.23 16.45
C HIS A 648 -5.57 33.58 17.69
N ILE A 649 -4.33 33.92 17.99
CA ILE A 649 -3.61 33.41 19.16
C ILE A 649 -3.57 34.53 20.20
N THR A 650 -3.91 34.20 21.43
CA THR A 650 -3.77 35.09 22.58
C THR A 650 -2.95 34.39 23.65
N ILE A 651 -1.94 35.08 24.17
CA ILE A 651 -1.10 34.59 25.26
C ILE A 651 -1.18 35.58 26.40
N SER A 652 -1.49 35.08 27.60
CA SER A 652 -1.53 35.87 28.83
C SER A 652 -0.51 35.30 29.83
N ALA A 653 0.44 36.13 30.23
CA ALA A 653 1.41 35.86 31.28
C ALA A 653 0.83 36.31 32.64
N VAL A 654 0.74 35.41 33.60
CA VAL A 654 0.13 35.64 34.92
C VAL A 654 1.15 35.36 36.03
N SER A 655 1.17 36.18 37.07
CA SER A 655 2.09 36.01 38.21
C SER A 655 1.43 36.50 39.49
N GLY A 656 1.16 35.58 40.43
CA GLY A 656 0.46 35.84 41.67
C GLY A 656 -1.04 36.13 41.48
N GLY A 657 -1.65 35.60 40.41
CA GLY A 657 -3.04 35.85 40.03
C GLY A 657 -3.26 37.15 39.22
N ASP A 658 -2.25 38.02 39.12
CA ASP A 658 -2.30 39.24 38.31
C ASP A 658 -1.78 38.98 36.89
N GLN A 659 -2.57 39.36 35.88
CA GLN A 659 -2.15 39.30 34.47
C GLN A 659 -1.08 40.38 34.21
N ARG A 660 0.17 39.94 34.05
CA ARG A 660 1.33 40.83 33.82
C ARG A 660 1.34 41.40 32.41
N GLN A 661 1.08 40.56 31.42
CA GLN A 661 1.05 40.97 30.02
C GLN A 661 0.15 40.05 29.20
N LYS A 662 -0.49 40.62 28.19
CA LYS A 662 -1.31 39.91 27.21
C LYS A 662 -0.87 40.31 25.80
N ILE A 663 -0.65 39.32 24.94
CA ILE A 663 -0.27 39.52 23.55
C ILE A 663 -1.25 38.76 22.67
N THR A 664 -1.71 39.38 21.60
CA THR A 664 -2.56 38.74 20.60
C THR A 664 -1.91 38.85 19.23
N ARG A 665 -1.97 37.77 18.45
CA ARG A 665 -1.49 37.73 17.06
C ARG A 665 -2.52 37.03 16.19
N GLN A 666 -2.82 37.65 15.05
CA GLN A 666 -3.69 37.09 14.02
C GLN A 666 -2.87 36.65 12.82
N VAL A 667 -3.24 35.52 12.24
CA VAL A 667 -2.57 34.95 11.07
C VAL A 667 -3.61 34.43 10.07
N GLY A 668 -3.39 34.70 8.77
CA GLY A 668 -4.28 34.28 7.68
C GLY A 668 -4.19 32.78 7.38
N SER A 669 -4.77 32.28 6.29
CA SER A 669 -4.63 30.87 5.92
C SER A 669 -3.21 30.51 5.45
N SER A 670 -2.87 29.23 5.47
CA SER A 670 -1.61 28.66 4.97
C SER A 670 -1.87 27.27 4.39
N ALA A 671 -1.09 26.84 3.40
CA ALA A 671 -1.15 25.49 2.86
C ALA A 671 -0.46 24.45 3.77
N THR A 672 0.43 24.91 4.66
CA THR A 672 1.23 24.06 5.56
C THR A 672 1.16 24.56 7.00
N THR A 673 1.62 23.72 7.93
CA THR A 673 1.87 24.13 9.32
C THR A 673 2.93 25.22 9.40
N ARG A 674 2.91 26.02 10.48
CA ARG A 674 3.79 27.19 10.65
C ARG A 674 4.02 27.51 12.12
N ASP A 675 5.18 28.10 12.40
CA ASP A 675 5.56 28.54 13.74
C ASP A 675 5.23 30.00 13.94
N ILE A 676 4.47 30.29 14.99
CA ILE A 676 4.07 31.63 15.37
C ILE A 676 4.69 31.96 16.74
N THR A 677 5.75 32.76 16.72
CA THR A 677 6.37 33.28 17.95
C THR A 677 5.72 34.60 18.37
N LEU A 678 5.34 34.69 19.64
CA LEU A 678 4.86 35.91 20.30
C LEU A 678 5.88 36.30 21.38
N LYS A 679 6.39 37.54 21.33
CA LYS A 679 7.43 38.03 22.24
C LYS A 679 6.87 39.05 23.22
N PHE A 680 7.13 38.88 24.52
CA PHE A 680 6.76 39.84 25.57
C PHE A 680 7.60 41.13 25.52
N GLY A 681 8.77 41.08 24.88
CA GLY A 681 9.68 42.23 24.74
C GLY A 681 10.58 42.45 25.96
N THR A 682 10.21 41.86 27.10
CA THR A 682 11.02 41.77 28.33
C THR A 682 10.82 40.38 28.94
N THR A 683 11.82 39.84 29.64
CA THR A 683 11.68 38.61 30.40
C THR A 683 10.75 38.83 31.59
N LEU A 684 9.66 38.07 31.65
CA LEU A 684 8.68 38.09 32.73
C LEU A 684 8.88 36.87 33.63
N SER A 685 8.75 37.05 34.95
CA SER A 685 8.74 35.95 35.92
C SER A 685 7.29 35.57 36.24
N ILE A 686 6.84 34.41 35.76
CA ILE A 686 5.42 34.01 35.79
C ILE A 686 5.22 32.71 36.55
N ASP A 687 4.04 32.52 37.15
CA ASP A 687 3.61 31.23 37.72
C ASP A 687 2.53 30.54 36.87
N GLN A 688 1.91 31.28 35.94
CA GLN A 688 0.90 30.74 35.03
C GLN A 688 0.98 31.38 33.64
N LEU A 689 0.79 30.55 32.61
CA LEU A 689 0.70 30.94 31.20
C LEU A 689 -0.64 30.48 30.63
N GLU A 690 -1.47 31.41 30.17
CA GLU A 690 -2.69 31.08 29.42
C GLU A 690 -2.45 31.26 27.93
N ILE A 691 -2.85 30.25 27.16
CA ILE A 691 -2.76 30.24 25.70
C ILE A 691 -4.16 29.96 25.18
N GLU A 692 -4.67 30.86 24.34
CA GLU A 692 -5.96 30.71 23.66
C GLU A 692 -5.74 30.74 22.15
N ILE A 693 -6.20 29.69 21.47
CA ILE A 693 -6.10 29.53 20.03
C ILE A 693 -7.51 29.46 19.46
N VAL A 694 -7.89 30.47 18.69
CA VAL A 694 -9.23 30.60 18.09
C VAL A 694 -9.13 30.45 16.58
N ASN A 695 -9.96 29.59 15.99
CA ASN A 695 -10.23 29.63 14.56
C ASN A 695 -11.41 30.58 14.31
N PRO A 696 -11.20 31.77 13.72
CA PRO A 696 -12.19 32.85 13.73
C PRO A 696 -13.35 32.64 12.74
N HIS A 697 -13.22 31.69 11.81
CA HIS A 697 -14.28 31.34 10.86
C HIS A 697 -15.09 30.12 11.30
N ASP A 698 -14.65 29.47 12.37
CA ASP A 698 -15.37 28.33 12.93
C ASP A 698 -16.25 28.82 14.09
N GLY A 699 -17.32 28.08 14.37
CA GLY A 699 -18.12 28.33 15.57
C GLY A 699 -17.38 27.93 16.85
N GLU A 700 -18.03 28.11 17.99
CA GLU A 700 -17.53 27.61 19.29
C GLU A 700 -17.35 26.08 19.32
N ILE A 701 -18.05 25.38 18.41
CA ILE A 701 -17.94 23.95 18.18
C ILE A 701 -17.02 23.73 16.98
N ALA A 702 -15.73 23.56 17.24
CA ALA A 702 -14.75 23.30 16.21
C ALA A 702 -13.56 22.49 16.73
N HIS A 703 -12.85 21.89 15.78
CA HIS A 703 -11.60 21.19 16.00
C HIS A 703 -10.44 22.17 15.82
N VAL A 704 -9.86 22.63 16.92
CA VAL A 704 -8.67 23.48 16.90
C VAL A 704 -7.44 22.57 17.00
N HIS A 705 -6.51 22.75 16.07
CA HIS A 705 -5.32 21.91 15.92
C HIS A 705 -4.09 22.64 16.45
N LEU A 706 -3.27 21.95 17.23
CA LEU A 706 -2.00 22.44 17.76
C LEU A 706 -0.96 21.33 17.71
N TRP A 707 0.21 21.62 17.14
CA TRP A 707 1.28 20.63 17.01
C TRP A 707 2.29 20.75 18.15
N GLU A 708 2.74 21.95 18.47
CA GLU A 708 3.82 22.14 19.43
C GLU A 708 3.71 23.51 20.12
N VAL A 709 4.12 23.56 21.39
CA VAL A 709 4.28 24.76 22.20
C VAL A 709 5.64 24.74 22.88
N SER A 710 6.42 25.79 22.65
CA SER A 710 7.71 26.01 23.31
C SER A 710 7.82 27.44 23.82
N PHE A 711 8.68 27.65 24.82
CA PHE A 711 9.00 28.99 25.30
C PHE A 711 10.52 29.21 25.37
N GLU A 712 10.89 30.49 25.41
CA GLU A 712 12.26 31.01 25.63
C GLU A 712 12.26 32.12 26.67
#